data_AF-A0A7C9GSJ5-F1
#
_entry.id   AF-A0A7C9GSJ5-F1
#
_cell.length_a   1.000
_cell.length_b   1.000
_cell.length_c   1.000
_cell.angle_alpha   90.00
_cell.angle_beta   90.00
_cell.angle_gamma   90.00
#
_symmetry.space_group_name_H-M   'P 1'
#
loop_
_entity.id
_entity.type
_entity.pdbx_description
1 polymer ?
#
loop_
_entity_poly.entity_id
_entity_poly.type
_entity_poly.pdbx_seq_one_letter_code
_entity_poly.pdbx_strand_id
1 'polypeptide(L)'
;MMTISYLPDDICRLITRRLTDSLESGRVLWQQPWQAASEYGLPQHALTGQPFSGINVLLLWQTMLQRQLISNRWLTGDDLRALGGCVVKGEKPTTIVRYRPSMSLMRVINLEQCEGLPAELQPGCPLPPRPAPGFAAVQQLVTASGIPVVHRSGIVPVYRSLHDRIELPGCQDYAESTQYWHDLLHQLVHASGHPSRLNRFGLTTRSEWDESREQWVTALGAAFLAALTGVRGNLVYPDNTILWEHALGSDPWWLFQAANDARRAMDYLQDRRQQLPSQVELWQQMATVLLSEHYGLPLNDTMLEYDEVVQRHIDEGITPLMAVSALARIYHWERRDQPEGRLFPEELGQASEALALFSSQPSCLNYSRIPATEPADTCEPDRSSQSERLLLPPVASDRSREDEDNDPSDDNVVELPLAATYREPNPHKQAFIRLFNQIAPHENRWQVFCDFVHMAACSLYNALLQNDEFEADYMQRVKRYSREDAFRLSRLLSEVIMGLEYEAGDFLGAVFMALELGNDQTGQYFTPFPVSHMMARMKLAEGLARLGSGEHEYITVSDPDCGAGGMIIAMYQTMLEAGFNPQQQMLAFCVDIDPVAAMMTYIQLSLLGVPAVVTVGNSLTNVMSQKMVTPMYHLGFWQFKRQRQEAEDEIAMRKAS
;
A
#
# COMPACT_ATOMS: atom_id res chain seq x y z
N MET A 1 19.88 -55.01 5.13
CA MET A 1 19.55 -53.92 4.18
C MET A 1 20.59 -52.83 4.36
N MET A 2 21.53 -52.67 3.41
CA MET A 2 22.50 -51.58 3.45
C MET A 2 21.76 -50.27 3.16
N THR A 3 21.52 -49.47 4.19
CA THR A 3 21.16 -48.05 4.04
C THR A 3 22.37 -47.34 3.45
N ILE A 4 22.33 -47.09 2.14
CA ILE A 4 23.26 -46.17 1.49
C ILE A 4 23.01 -44.79 2.13
N SER A 5 23.91 -44.35 3.01
CA SER A 5 23.83 -43.02 3.62
C SER A 5 24.30 -42.00 2.58
N TYR A 6 23.39 -41.51 1.77
CA TYR A 6 23.65 -40.34 0.94
C TYR A 6 23.92 -39.13 1.87
N LEU A 7 24.93 -38.32 1.54
CA LEU A 7 25.09 -37.03 2.21
C LEU A 7 23.87 -36.15 1.84
N PRO A 8 23.43 -35.24 2.72
CA PRO A 8 22.29 -34.35 2.44
C PRO A 8 22.39 -33.63 1.09
N ASP A 9 23.60 -33.18 0.72
CA ASP A 9 23.87 -32.51 -0.56
C ASP A 9 23.65 -33.44 -1.77
N ASP A 10 23.96 -34.72 -1.65
CA ASP A 10 23.74 -35.71 -2.71
C ASP A 10 22.24 -35.95 -2.93
N ILE A 11 21.46 -35.96 -1.84
CA ILE A 11 20.00 -36.05 -1.91
C ILE A 11 19.45 -34.81 -2.60
N CYS A 12 19.90 -33.61 -2.22
CA CYS A 12 19.49 -32.36 -2.86
C CYS A 12 19.79 -32.36 -4.37
N ARG A 13 21.03 -32.70 -4.77
CA ARG A 13 21.43 -32.79 -6.18
C ARG A 13 20.60 -33.82 -6.95
N LEU A 14 20.36 -35.00 -6.37
CA LEU A 14 19.56 -36.05 -6.99
C LEU A 14 18.12 -35.58 -7.24
N ILE A 15 17.50 -34.94 -6.25
CA ILE A 15 16.12 -34.45 -6.33
C ILE A 15 16.00 -33.29 -7.31
N THR A 16 16.91 -32.31 -7.24
CA THR A 16 16.96 -31.19 -8.18
C THR A 16 17.12 -31.70 -9.60
N ARG A 17 18.06 -32.62 -9.84
CA ARG A 17 18.27 -33.24 -11.15
C ARG A 17 17.03 -33.99 -11.65
N ARG A 18 16.33 -34.73 -10.78
CA ARG A 18 15.09 -35.43 -11.16
C ARG A 18 13.97 -34.48 -11.58
N LEU A 19 13.88 -33.32 -10.93
CA LEU A 19 12.91 -32.30 -11.29
C LEU A 19 13.29 -31.60 -12.61
N THR A 20 14.59 -31.40 -12.87
CA THR A 20 15.08 -30.74 -14.09
C THR A 20 15.16 -31.63 -15.31
N ASP A 21 15.57 -32.90 -15.19
CA ASP A 21 15.71 -33.85 -16.31
C ASP A 21 14.38 -34.06 -17.06
N SER A 22 13.25 -33.86 -16.37
CA SER A 22 11.91 -33.92 -17.00
C SER A 22 11.60 -32.72 -17.89
N LEU A 23 12.31 -31.59 -17.75
CA LEU A 23 12.15 -30.38 -18.55
C LEU A 23 12.90 -30.48 -19.89
N GLU A 24 14.03 -31.20 -19.93
CA GLU A 24 14.83 -31.37 -21.15
C GLU A 24 14.17 -32.29 -22.18
N SER A 25 13.18 -33.09 -21.78
CA SER A 25 12.49 -34.09 -22.61
C SER A 25 11.45 -33.54 -23.62
N GLY A 26 11.55 -32.27 -24.01
CA GLY A 26 10.73 -31.66 -25.07
C GLY A 26 9.34 -31.19 -24.64
N ARG A 27 9.07 -31.13 -23.33
CA ARG A 27 7.92 -30.36 -22.80
C ARG A 27 8.37 -28.93 -22.58
N VAL A 28 7.63 -28.03 -23.19
CA VAL A 28 7.95 -26.61 -23.34
C VAL A 28 8.24 -25.94 -21.99
N LEU A 29 9.42 -25.30 -21.90
CA LEU A 29 10.11 -24.80 -20.70
C LEU A 29 9.30 -23.85 -19.79
N TRP A 30 8.23 -23.24 -20.30
CA TRP A 30 7.40 -22.27 -19.57
C TRP A 30 6.12 -22.86 -18.96
N GLN A 31 5.73 -24.09 -19.31
CA GLN A 31 4.62 -24.77 -18.65
C GLN A 31 5.15 -25.45 -17.39
N GLN A 32 5.24 -24.67 -16.31
CA GLN A 32 5.57 -25.17 -14.98
C GLN A 32 4.63 -26.35 -14.62
N PRO A 33 5.11 -27.61 -14.55
CA PRO A 33 4.23 -28.77 -14.47
C PRO A 33 3.30 -28.73 -13.24
N TRP A 34 3.75 -28.13 -12.15
CA TRP A 34 2.97 -27.99 -10.94
C TRP A 34 1.70 -27.13 -11.09
N GLN A 35 1.61 -26.27 -12.12
CA GLN A 35 0.41 -25.47 -12.38
C GLN A 35 -0.77 -26.35 -12.77
N ALA A 36 -0.59 -27.27 -13.72
CA ALA A 36 -1.62 -28.25 -14.11
C ALA A 36 -1.90 -29.28 -12.99
N ALA A 37 -0.90 -29.58 -12.16
CA ALA A 37 -1.07 -30.53 -11.06
C ALA A 37 -1.77 -29.92 -9.83
N SER A 38 -1.77 -28.59 -9.69
CA SER A 38 -2.44 -27.89 -8.60
C SER A 38 -3.96 -28.14 -8.58
N GLU A 39 -4.56 -28.46 -9.72
CA GLU A 39 -5.99 -28.79 -9.85
C GLU A 39 -6.40 -30.02 -9.04
N TYR A 40 -5.48 -30.96 -8.83
CA TYR A 40 -5.71 -32.14 -7.99
C TYR A 40 -5.64 -31.83 -6.49
N GLY A 41 -5.25 -30.61 -6.13
CA GLY A 41 -5.03 -30.17 -4.76
C GLY A 41 -3.68 -30.57 -4.21
N LEU A 42 -3.40 -30.15 -2.97
CA LEU A 42 -2.16 -30.52 -2.29
C LEU A 42 -2.12 -32.04 -2.06
N PRO A 43 -1.00 -32.72 -2.37
CA PRO A 43 -0.81 -34.11 -2.03
C PRO A 43 -0.92 -34.30 -0.53
N GLN A 44 -1.60 -35.34 -0.08
CA GLN A 44 -1.87 -35.60 1.34
C GLN A 44 -1.67 -37.06 1.68
N HIS A 45 -1.31 -37.31 2.93
CA HIS A 45 -1.24 -38.66 3.47
C HIS A 45 -2.65 -39.25 3.59
N ALA A 46 -2.87 -40.40 2.99
CA ALA A 46 -4.23 -40.94 2.81
C ALA A 46 -4.96 -41.24 4.12
N LEU A 47 -4.22 -41.61 5.18
CA LEU A 47 -4.79 -41.96 6.49
C LEU A 47 -4.99 -40.77 7.42
N THR A 48 -4.06 -39.80 7.41
CA THR A 48 -4.06 -38.70 8.39
C THR A 48 -4.64 -37.42 7.82
N GLY A 49 -4.81 -37.33 6.50
CA GLY A 49 -5.21 -36.10 5.80
C GLY A 49 -4.14 -35.00 5.84
N GLN A 50 -2.97 -35.26 6.43
CA GLN A 50 -1.92 -34.26 6.55
C GLN A 50 -1.32 -33.98 5.17
N PRO A 51 -1.26 -32.71 4.73
CA PRO A 51 -0.68 -32.35 3.45
C PRO A 51 0.85 -32.56 3.48
N PHE A 52 1.40 -33.03 2.37
CA PHE A 52 2.83 -32.96 2.13
C PHE A 52 3.23 -31.51 1.87
N SER A 53 4.49 -31.17 2.16
CA SER A 53 4.96 -29.79 2.14
C SER A 53 6.30 -29.62 1.42
N GLY A 54 6.56 -28.42 0.91
CA GLY A 54 7.83 -28.07 0.28
C GLY A 54 8.13 -28.90 -0.98
N ILE A 55 9.36 -29.38 -1.11
CA ILE A 55 9.83 -30.11 -2.32
C ILE A 55 9.02 -31.38 -2.62
N ASN A 56 8.46 -32.01 -1.59
CA ASN A 56 7.68 -33.24 -1.75
C ASN A 56 6.41 -33.00 -2.56
N VAL A 57 5.80 -31.82 -2.46
CA VAL A 57 4.63 -31.47 -3.27
C VAL A 57 4.97 -31.55 -4.76
N LEU A 58 6.11 -30.97 -5.14
CA LEU A 58 6.59 -30.96 -6.53
C LEU A 58 6.90 -32.37 -7.05
N LEU A 59 7.56 -33.21 -6.24
CA LEU A 59 7.87 -34.60 -6.60
C LEU A 59 6.61 -35.45 -6.83
N LEU A 60 5.59 -35.26 -5.99
CA LEU A 60 4.34 -35.98 -6.08
C LEU A 60 3.52 -35.51 -7.28
N TRP A 61 3.38 -34.19 -7.47
CA TRP A 61 2.72 -33.61 -8.64
C TRP A 61 3.37 -34.01 -9.96
N GLN A 62 4.70 -33.99 -10.05
CA GLN A 62 5.43 -34.49 -11.22
C GLN A 62 5.05 -35.95 -11.51
N THR A 63 4.97 -36.79 -10.47
CA THR A 63 4.62 -38.20 -10.65
C THR A 63 3.16 -38.38 -11.06
N MET A 64 2.24 -37.58 -10.51
CA MET A 64 0.83 -37.59 -10.92
C MET A 64 0.69 -37.27 -12.40
N LEU A 65 1.39 -36.25 -12.89
CA LEU A 65 1.35 -35.88 -14.31
C LEU A 65 2.01 -36.91 -15.23
N GLN A 66 3.15 -37.47 -14.83
CA GLN A 66 3.85 -38.48 -15.63
C GLN A 66 3.04 -39.77 -15.78
N ARG A 67 2.26 -40.11 -14.77
CA ARG A 67 1.49 -41.37 -14.69
C ARG A 67 -0.02 -41.19 -14.83
N GLN A 68 -0.48 -39.96 -15.08
CA GLN A 68 -1.89 -39.60 -15.23
C GLN A 68 -2.76 -39.99 -14.00
N LEU A 69 -2.22 -39.82 -12.80
CA LEU A 69 -2.93 -40.09 -11.54
C LEU A 69 -3.79 -38.90 -11.16
N ILE A 70 -5.01 -39.14 -10.65
CA ILE A 70 -5.98 -38.09 -10.32
C ILE A 70 -6.05 -37.85 -8.80
N SER A 71 -5.88 -38.91 -8.02
CA SER A 71 -5.96 -38.89 -6.56
C SER A 71 -4.75 -38.18 -5.97
N ASN A 72 -5.00 -37.20 -5.09
CA ASN A 72 -3.96 -36.53 -4.33
C ASN A 72 -3.50 -37.29 -3.08
N ARG A 73 -3.93 -38.56 -2.91
CA ARG A 73 -3.69 -39.33 -1.69
C ARG A 73 -2.56 -40.34 -1.84
N TRP A 74 -1.69 -40.37 -0.84
CA TRP A 74 -0.49 -41.19 -0.83
C TRP A 74 -0.36 -41.98 0.46
N LEU A 75 0.13 -43.21 0.36
CA LEU A 75 0.42 -44.11 1.47
C LEU A 75 1.92 -44.39 1.56
N THR A 76 2.42 -44.65 2.77
CA THR A 76 3.73 -45.27 2.92
C THR A 76 3.64 -46.78 2.64
N GLY A 77 4.79 -47.41 2.38
CA GLY A 77 4.84 -48.88 2.23
C GLY A 77 4.47 -49.64 3.51
N ASP A 78 4.60 -49.02 4.68
CA ASP A 78 4.19 -49.61 5.95
C ASP A 78 2.67 -49.55 6.11
N ASP A 79 2.06 -48.40 5.78
CA ASP A 79 0.60 -48.24 5.81
C ASP A 79 -0.10 -49.18 4.83
N LEU A 80 0.43 -49.30 3.60
CA LEU A 80 -0.14 -50.20 2.60
C LEU A 80 -0.18 -51.65 3.11
N ARG A 81 0.89 -52.09 3.77
CA ARG A 81 0.97 -53.44 4.36
C ARG A 81 0.04 -53.60 5.55
N ALA A 82 -0.08 -52.58 6.40
CA ALA A 82 -0.99 -52.59 7.54
C ALA A 82 -2.46 -52.68 7.10
N LEU A 83 -2.81 -52.07 5.96
CA LEU A 83 -4.14 -52.12 5.35
C LEU A 83 -4.41 -53.43 4.56
N GLY A 84 -3.42 -54.31 4.43
CA GLY A 84 -3.53 -55.54 3.64
C GLY A 84 -3.51 -55.34 2.13
N GLY A 85 -3.14 -54.14 1.67
CA GLY A 85 -3.05 -53.81 0.25
C GLY A 85 -1.72 -54.21 -0.40
N CYS A 86 -1.72 -54.29 -1.73
CA CYS A 86 -0.57 -54.62 -2.56
C CYS A 86 -0.40 -53.58 -3.67
N VAL A 87 0.84 -53.38 -4.12
CA VAL A 87 1.10 -52.52 -5.30
C VAL A 87 0.73 -53.28 -6.57
N VAL A 88 0.01 -52.63 -7.47
CA VAL A 88 -0.35 -53.19 -8.80
C VAL A 88 0.91 -53.64 -9.53
N LYS A 89 0.84 -54.80 -10.19
CA LYS A 89 2.00 -55.37 -10.89
C LYS A 89 2.47 -54.44 -12.02
N GLY A 90 3.69 -53.90 -11.89
CA GLY A 90 4.30 -52.98 -12.86
C GLY A 90 4.42 -51.55 -12.34
N GLU A 91 3.64 -51.18 -11.33
CA GLU A 91 3.69 -49.87 -10.70
C GLU A 91 4.89 -49.73 -9.75
N LYS A 92 5.42 -48.52 -9.64
CA LYS A 92 6.63 -48.23 -8.84
C LYS A 92 6.37 -47.14 -7.81
N PRO A 93 6.71 -47.34 -6.52
CA PRO A 93 6.61 -46.28 -5.52
C PRO A 93 7.44 -45.03 -5.87
N THR A 94 6.91 -43.86 -5.52
CA THR A 94 7.52 -42.54 -5.69
C THR A 94 8.44 -42.25 -4.51
N THR A 95 9.68 -41.84 -4.81
CA THR A 95 10.62 -41.41 -3.77
C THR A 95 10.41 -39.95 -3.41
N ILE A 96 10.30 -39.67 -2.11
CA ILE A 96 10.19 -38.35 -1.47
C ILE A 96 11.29 -38.15 -0.41
N VAL A 97 11.41 -36.93 0.10
CA VAL A 97 12.38 -36.56 1.15
C VAL A 97 11.70 -36.53 2.52
N ARG A 98 12.30 -37.19 3.50
CA ARG A 98 11.95 -37.11 4.92
C ARG A 98 13.00 -36.29 5.66
N TYR A 99 12.60 -35.24 6.37
CA TYR A 99 13.52 -34.30 7.02
C TYR A 99 13.90 -34.67 8.47
N ARG A 100 13.02 -35.36 9.21
CA ARG A 100 13.24 -35.72 10.62
C ARG A 100 13.21 -37.24 10.83
N PRO A 101 14.06 -37.83 11.69
CA PRO A 101 15.09 -37.17 12.53
C PRO A 101 16.36 -36.75 11.76
N SER A 102 16.57 -37.29 10.55
CA SER A 102 17.62 -36.88 9.63
C SER A 102 17.12 -36.95 8.18
N MET A 103 17.72 -36.13 7.31
CA MET A 103 17.36 -36.08 5.91
C MET A 103 17.60 -37.44 5.25
N SER A 104 16.52 -38.07 4.77
CA SER A 104 16.55 -39.40 4.17
C SER A 104 15.50 -39.52 3.08
N LEU A 105 15.66 -40.51 2.20
CA LEU A 105 14.68 -40.81 1.18
C LEU A 105 13.65 -41.80 1.72
N MET A 106 12.37 -41.55 1.41
CA MET A 106 11.25 -42.42 1.74
C MET A 106 10.46 -42.72 0.47
N ARG A 107 9.77 -43.86 0.41
CA ARG A 107 8.92 -44.24 -0.72
C ARG A 107 7.46 -44.17 -0.31
N VAL A 108 6.67 -43.51 -1.15
CA VAL A 108 5.21 -43.42 -1.02
C VAL A 108 4.55 -43.88 -2.32
N ILE A 109 3.33 -44.36 -2.23
CA ILE A 109 2.56 -44.90 -3.36
C ILE A 109 1.18 -44.26 -3.39
N ASN A 110 0.70 -43.96 -4.60
CA ASN A 110 -0.63 -43.39 -4.77
C ASN A 110 -1.71 -44.46 -4.61
N LEU A 111 -2.90 -44.09 -4.13
CA LEU A 111 -4.02 -45.02 -3.96
C LEU A 111 -4.42 -45.74 -5.27
N GLU A 112 -4.34 -45.05 -6.42
CA GLU A 112 -4.67 -45.63 -7.73
C GLU A 112 -3.69 -46.72 -8.18
N GLN A 113 -2.54 -46.82 -7.53
CA GLN A 113 -1.50 -47.80 -7.84
C GLN A 113 -1.51 -48.99 -6.88
N CYS A 114 -2.56 -49.09 -6.06
CA CYS A 114 -2.72 -50.11 -5.03
C CYS A 114 -3.99 -50.94 -5.28
N GLU A 115 -3.91 -52.22 -4.96
CA GLU A 115 -5.04 -53.16 -4.93
C GLU A 115 -5.24 -53.67 -3.49
N GLY A 116 -6.45 -54.15 -3.18
CA GLY A 116 -6.77 -54.70 -1.87
C GLY A 116 -6.95 -53.67 -0.74
N LEU A 117 -7.18 -52.39 -1.09
CA LEU A 117 -7.47 -51.34 -0.11
C LEU A 117 -8.93 -51.43 0.41
N PRO A 118 -9.18 -51.04 1.68
CA PRO A 118 -10.53 -50.89 2.23
C PRO A 118 -11.40 -49.97 1.37
N ALA A 119 -12.72 -50.23 1.35
CA ALA A 119 -13.68 -49.50 0.52
C ALA A 119 -13.62 -47.96 0.70
N GLU A 120 -13.33 -47.50 1.91
CA GLU A 120 -13.18 -46.09 2.29
C GLU A 120 -11.98 -45.38 1.63
N LEU A 121 -10.99 -46.14 1.16
CA LEU A 121 -9.78 -45.67 0.51
C LEU A 121 -9.73 -45.98 -0.99
N GLN A 122 -10.83 -46.51 -1.56
CA GLN A 122 -10.91 -46.77 -2.99
C GLN A 122 -11.07 -45.46 -3.79
N PRO A 123 -10.41 -45.34 -4.96
CA PRO A 123 -10.60 -44.19 -5.85
C PRO A 123 -12.08 -44.02 -6.23
N GLY A 124 -12.69 -42.88 -5.90
CA GLY A 124 -14.08 -42.56 -6.27
C GLY A 124 -15.13 -42.61 -5.14
N CYS A 125 -14.76 -42.94 -3.89
CA CYS A 125 -15.69 -42.86 -2.75
C CYS A 125 -15.71 -41.43 -2.14
N PRO A 126 -16.87 -40.76 -1.98
CA PRO A 126 -16.91 -39.39 -1.49
C PRO A 126 -16.71 -39.35 0.03
N LEU A 127 -15.73 -38.56 0.47
CA LEU A 127 -15.60 -38.09 1.86
C LEU A 127 -16.35 -36.75 2.01
N PRO A 128 -16.70 -36.31 3.25
CA PRO A 128 -17.64 -35.21 3.50
C PRO A 128 -17.33 -33.98 2.66
N PRO A 129 -18.36 -33.19 2.29
CA PRO A 129 -18.19 -32.03 1.43
C PRO A 129 -17.08 -31.16 2.02
N ARG A 130 -15.95 -31.07 1.29
CA ARG A 130 -14.93 -30.08 1.58
C ARG A 130 -15.65 -28.73 1.61
N PRO A 131 -15.42 -27.85 2.61
CA PRO A 131 -15.97 -26.50 2.56
C PRO A 131 -15.61 -25.92 1.19
N ALA A 132 -16.62 -25.44 0.46
CA ALA A 132 -16.54 -25.22 -0.98
C ALA A 132 -15.24 -24.49 -1.36
N PRO A 133 -14.27 -25.20 -2.00
CA PRO A 133 -13.09 -24.56 -2.55
C PRO A 133 -13.54 -23.60 -3.65
N GLY A 134 -13.05 -22.36 -3.62
CA GLY A 134 -13.48 -21.31 -4.53
C GLY A 134 -13.05 -19.92 -4.10
N PHE A 135 -13.48 -18.92 -4.86
CA PHE A 135 -13.11 -17.51 -4.69
C PHE A 135 -13.38 -16.96 -3.27
N ALA A 136 -14.38 -17.49 -2.56
CA ALA A 136 -14.65 -17.12 -1.17
C ALA A 136 -13.49 -17.45 -0.22
N ALA A 137 -12.81 -18.59 -0.41
CA ALA A 137 -11.64 -18.95 0.39
C ALA A 137 -10.45 -18.01 0.11
N VAL A 138 -10.29 -17.57 -1.14
CA VAL A 138 -9.28 -16.56 -1.50
C VAL A 138 -9.61 -15.22 -0.87
N GLN A 139 -10.86 -14.78 -0.94
CA GLN A 139 -11.30 -13.53 -0.33
C GLN A 139 -11.07 -13.53 1.19
N GLN A 140 -11.35 -14.65 1.87
CA GLN A 140 -11.01 -14.81 3.30
C GLN A 140 -9.52 -14.70 3.56
N LEU A 141 -8.66 -15.27 2.71
CA LEU A 141 -7.20 -15.11 2.83
C LEU A 141 -6.76 -13.66 2.64
N VAL A 142 -7.33 -12.95 1.67
CA VAL A 142 -7.06 -11.52 1.44
C VAL A 142 -7.42 -10.72 2.67
N THR A 143 -8.67 -10.84 3.14
CA THR A 143 -9.16 -10.13 4.33
C THR A 143 -8.28 -10.45 5.54
N ALA A 144 -7.94 -11.73 5.75
CA ALA A 144 -7.14 -12.15 6.89
C ALA A 144 -5.68 -11.71 6.84
N SER A 145 -5.13 -11.56 5.64
CA SER A 145 -3.77 -11.08 5.47
C SER A 145 -3.60 -9.64 5.95
N GLY A 146 -4.67 -8.83 5.93
CA GLY A 146 -4.63 -7.40 6.21
C GLY A 146 -3.86 -6.59 5.16
N ILE A 147 -3.51 -7.20 4.02
CA ILE A 147 -2.72 -6.57 2.96
C ILE A 147 -3.67 -5.77 2.06
N PRO A 148 -3.50 -4.44 1.93
CA PRO A 148 -4.37 -3.62 1.09
C PRO A 148 -4.30 -4.05 -0.37
N VAL A 149 -5.47 -4.23 -1.00
CA VAL A 149 -5.62 -4.51 -2.43
C VAL A 149 -6.31 -3.32 -3.08
N VAL A 150 -5.66 -2.71 -4.06
CA VAL A 150 -6.16 -1.53 -4.80
C VAL A 150 -6.35 -1.91 -6.26
N HIS A 151 -7.54 -1.66 -6.78
CA HIS A 151 -7.84 -1.89 -8.19
C HIS A 151 -7.55 -0.64 -9.03
N ARG A 152 -6.81 -0.80 -10.14
CA ARG A 152 -6.54 0.27 -11.11
C ARG A 152 -6.64 -0.28 -12.53
N SER A 153 -7.28 0.43 -13.45
CA SER A 153 -7.36 0.00 -14.84
C SER A 153 -6.03 0.23 -15.59
N GLY A 154 -5.70 -0.65 -16.53
CA GLY A 154 -4.54 -0.50 -17.43
C GLY A 154 -3.16 -0.79 -16.81
N ILE A 155 -3.10 -1.42 -15.64
CA ILE A 155 -1.83 -1.82 -14.99
C ILE A 155 -1.56 -3.31 -15.14
N VAL A 156 -0.33 -3.73 -14.89
CA VAL A 156 0.01 -5.14 -14.66
C VAL A 156 -0.05 -5.42 -13.16
N PRO A 157 -0.56 -6.59 -12.72
CA PRO A 157 -0.52 -7.04 -11.34
C PRO A 157 0.84 -6.87 -10.66
N VAL A 158 0.87 -6.13 -9.55
CA VAL A 158 2.12 -5.83 -8.85
C VAL A 158 1.93 -5.63 -7.36
N TYR A 159 2.79 -6.25 -6.56
CA TYR A 159 2.98 -5.90 -5.15
C TYR A 159 4.00 -4.77 -5.03
N ARG A 160 3.57 -3.66 -4.41
CA ARG A 160 4.39 -2.46 -4.16
C ARG A 160 5.01 -2.53 -2.78
N SER A 161 6.20 -3.11 -2.68
CA SER A 161 6.90 -3.35 -1.41
C SER A 161 7.03 -2.12 -0.50
N LEU A 162 7.35 -0.94 -1.06
CA LEU A 162 7.52 0.30 -0.30
C LEU A 162 6.22 0.83 0.35
N HIS A 163 5.08 0.55 -0.29
CA HIS A 163 3.77 1.03 0.18
C HIS A 163 2.97 -0.07 0.90
N ASP A 164 3.58 -1.24 1.02
CA ASP A 164 2.96 -2.46 1.52
C ASP A 164 1.55 -2.73 0.98
N ARG A 165 1.34 -2.65 -0.34
CA ARG A 165 0.03 -2.88 -0.98
C ARG A 165 0.11 -3.64 -2.29
N ILE A 166 -0.97 -4.31 -2.65
CA ILE A 166 -1.16 -5.00 -3.92
C ILE A 166 -1.97 -4.10 -4.87
N GLU A 167 -1.49 -3.95 -6.11
CA GLU A 167 -2.19 -3.23 -7.19
C GLU A 167 -2.56 -4.22 -8.29
N LEU A 168 -3.85 -4.29 -8.67
CA LEU A 168 -4.38 -5.23 -9.67
C LEU A 168 -5.36 -4.52 -10.63
N PRO A 169 -5.55 -5.01 -11.87
CA PRO A 169 -6.70 -4.65 -12.70
C PRO A 169 -8.02 -5.08 -12.06
N GLY A 170 -9.11 -4.41 -12.40
CA GLY A 170 -10.44 -4.86 -12.01
C GLY A 170 -10.72 -6.25 -12.58
N CYS A 171 -11.49 -7.10 -11.90
CA CYS A 171 -11.80 -8.45 -12.39
C CYS A 171 -12.44 -8.45 -13.79
N GLN A 172 -13.15 -7.37 -14.14
CA GLN A 172 -13.77 -7.15 -15.45
C GLN A 172 -12.77 -6.86 -16.58
N ASP A 173 -11.56 -6.41 -16.25
CA ASP A 173 -10.51 -6.06 -17.21
C ASP A 173 -9.72 -7.32 -17.66
N TYR A 174 -9.97 -8.46 -17.02
CA TYR A 174 -9.36 -9.75 -17.36
C TYR A 174 -10.16 -10.48 -18.45
N ALA A 175 -9.46 -11.07 -19.42
CA ALA A 175 -10.08 -11.93 -20.43
C ALA A 175 -10.69 -13.20 -19.83
N GLU A 176 -10.02 -13.78 -18.83
CA GLU A 176 -10.52 -14.92 -18.05
C GLU A 176 -10.57 -14.56 -16.57
N SER A 177 -11.72 -14.75 -15.93
CA SER A 177 -11.92 -14.41 -14.51
C SER A 177 -11.02 -15.22 -13.56
N THR A 178 -10.60 -16.41 -13.96
CA THR A 178 -9.65 -17.27 -13.21
C THR A 178 -8.26 -16.64 -13.10
N GLN A 179 -7.81 -15.89 -14.11
CA GLN A 179 -6.49 -15.26 -14.11
C GLN A 179 -6.37 -14.19 -13.02
N TYR A 180 -7.43 -13.41 -12.77
CA TYR A 180 -7.47 -12.43 -11.68
C TYR A 180 -7.10 -13.05 -10.33
N TRP A 181 -7.66 -14.23 -10.02
CA TRP A 181 -7.43 -14.91 -8.75
C TRP A 181 -6.02 -15.47 -8.65
N HIS A 182 -5.47 -15.96 -9.76
CA HIS A 182 -4.09 -16.43 -9.83
C HIS A 182 -3.10 -15.29 -9.59
N ASP A 183 -3.32 -14.13 -10.22
CA ASP A 183 -2.50 -12.94 -10.01
C ASP A 183 -2.60 -12.43 -8.57
N LEU A 184 -3.81 -12.42 -8.00
CA LEU A 184 -4.03 -12.04 -6.61
C LEU A 184 -3.29 -12.98 -5.64
N LEU A 185 -3.38 -14.30 -5.84
CA LEU A 185 -2.64 -15.28 -5.03
C LEU A 185 -1.13 -15.08 -5.16
N HIS A 186 -0.64 -14.82 -6.38
CA HIS A 186 0.78 -14.55 -6.62
C HIS A 186 1.25 -13.29 -5.88
N GLN A 187 0.51 -12.19 -5.98
CA GLN A 187 0.86 -10.95 -5.29
C GLN A 187 0.72 -11.06 -3.76
N LEU A 188 -0.23 -11.85 -3.25
CA LEU A 188 -0.34 -12.15 -1.81
C LEU A 188 0.89 -12.89 -1.29
N VAL A 189 1.39 -13.87 -2.04
CA VAL A 189 2.62 -14.58 -1.66
C VAL A 189 3.80 -13.62 -1.69
N HIS A 190 3.93 -12.77 -2.71
CA HIS A 190 4.99 -11.77 -2.78
C HIS A 190 4.90 -10.82 -1.58
N ALA A 191 3.70 -10.34 -1.26
CA ALA A 191 3.45 -9.48 -0.13
C ALA A 191 3.87 -10.13 1.19
N SER A 192 3.60 -11.43 1.41
CA SER A 192 4.04 -12.12 2.64
C SER A 192 5.56 -12.02 2.92
N GLY A 193 6.39 -11.74 1.90
CA GLY A 193 7.83 -11.58 2.03
C GLY A 193 8.31 -10.24 2.60
N HIS A 194 7.41 -9.26 2.80
CA HIS A 194 7.72 -7.94 3.36
C HIS A 194 8.45 -8.02 4.72
N PRO A 195 9.32 -7.05 5.07
CA PRO A 195 10.06 -7.05 6.34
C PRO A 195 9.21 -7.11 7.61
N SER A 196 7.97 -6.58 7.58
CA SER A 196 7.03 -6.68 8.70
C SER A 196 6.38 -8.08 8.84
N ARG A 197 6.66 -9.01 7.92
CA ARG A 197 6.04 -10.34 7.85
C ARG A 197 7.12 -11.44 7.88
N LEU A 198 7.37 -12.11 6.74
CA LEU A 198 8.35 -13.19 6.66
C LEU A 198 9.78 -12.71 6.38
N ASN A 199 9.96 -11.41 6.12
CA ASN A 199 11.25 -10.75 5.94
C ASN A 199 12.18 -11.50 4.97
N ARG A 200 11.67 -11.80 3.76
CA ARG A 200 12.41 -12.53 2.72
C ARG A 200 13.28 -11.62 1.85
N PHE A 201 12.90 -10.37 1.70
CA PHE A 201 13.61 -9.38 0.87
C PHE A 201 13.62 -7.99 1.54
N GLY A 202 14.60 -7.17 1.17
CA GLY A 202 14.70 -5.77 1.60
C GLY A 202 13.81 -4.82 0.78
N LEU A 203 13.60 -3.60 1.32
CA LEU A 203 12.82 -2.53 0.67
C LEU A 203 13.67 -1.66 -0.27
N THR A 204 14.96 -1.50 0.03
CA THR A 204 15.84 -0.52 -0.63
C THR A 204 16.95 -1.16 -1.45
N THR A 205 17.29 -2.42 -1.18
CA THR A 205 18.33 -3.18 -1.87
C THR A 205 17.82 -4.61 -2.09
N ARG A 206 17.78 -5.03 -3.35
CA ARG A 206 17.55 -6.42 -3.76
C ARG A 206 18.67 -6.80 -4.70
N SER A 207 19.37 -7.90 -4.40
CA SER A 207 20.30 -8.47 -5.37
C SER A 207 19.49 -9.16 -6.48
N GLU A 208 20.04 -9.28 -7.68
CA GLU A 208 19.42 -10.07 -8.77
C GLU A 208 19.13 -11.52 -8.33
N TRP A 209 19.94 -12.04 -7.41
CA TRP A 209 19.75 -13.34 -6.77
C TRP A 209 18.51 -13.39 -5.87
N ASP A 210 18.26 -12.35 -5.08
CA ASP A 210 17.08 -12.25 -4.21
C ASP A 210 15.81 -12.10 -5.04
N GLU A 211 15.86 -11.32 -6.13
CA GLU A 211 14.74 -11.18 -7.06
C GLU A 211 14.41 -12.51 -7.76
N SER A 212 15.44 -13.21 -8.25
CA SER A 212 15.27 -14.51 -8.89
C SER A 212 14.70 -15.55 -7.92
N ARG A 213 15.18 -15.58 -6.67
CA ARG A 213 14.65 -16.47 -5.63
C ARG A 213 13.20 -16.12 -5.29
N GLU A 214 12.87 -14.85 -5.14
CA GLU A 214 11.52 -14.41 -4.78
C GLU A 214 10.52 -14.75 -5.89
N GLN A 215 10.89 -14.61 -7.18
CA GLN A 215 10.03 -15.05 -8.30
C GLN A 215 9.66 -16.54 -8.22
N TRP A 216 10.58 -17.38 -7.74
CA TRP A 216 10.29 -18.80 -7.52
C TRP A 216 9.42 -19.04 -6.29
N VAL A 217 9.68 -18.32 -5.20
CA VAL A 217 8.87 -18.41 -3.99
C VAL A 217 7.43 -17.99 -4.30
N THR A 218 7.22 -16.93 -5.07
CA THR A 218 5.90 -16.45 -5.47
C THR A 218 5.20 -17.41 -6.41
N ALA A 219 5.89 -17.96 -7.41
CA ALA A 219 5.32 -18.94 -8.33
C ALA A 219 4.92 -20.25 -7.61
N LEU A 220 5.81 -20.82 -6.80
CA LEU A 220 5.55 -22.04 -6.04
C LEU A 220 4.47 -21.82 -4.98
N GLY A 221 4.53 -20.71 -4.25
CA GLY A 221 3.55 -20.38 -3.21
C GLY A 221 2.17 -20.14 -3.78
N ALA A 222 2.06 -19.47 -4.94
CA ALA A 222 0.79 -19.26 -5.63
C ALA A 222 0.17 -20.59 -6.05
N ALA A 223 0.97 -21.52 -6.59
CA ALA A 223 0.49 -22.86 -6.95
C ALA A 223 0.04 -23.65 -5.71
N PHE A 224 0.75 -23.56 -4.58
CA PHE A 224 0.34 -24.19 -3.33
C PHE A 224 -0.97 -23.62 -2.80
N LEU A 225 -1.13 -22.29 -2.82
CA LEU A 225 -2.37 -21.63 -2.40
C LEU A 225 -3.53 -21.96 -3.34
N ALA A 226 -3.32 -21.99 -4.65
CA ALA A 226 -4.35 -22.35 -5.62
C ALA A 226 -4.83 -23.80 -5.39
N ALA A 227 -3.90 -24.73 -5.17
CA ALA A 227 -4.20 -26.11 -4.83
C ALA A 227 -4.95 -26.26 -3.49
N LEU A 228 -4.67 -25.37 -2.54
CA LEU A 228 -5.31 -25.34 -1.24
C LEU A 228 -6.73 -24.75 -1.31
N THR A 229 -6.91 -23.63 -2.02
CA THR A 229 -8.19 -22.91 -2.13
C THR A 229 -9.10 -23.47 -3.22
N GLY A 230 -8.56 -24.34 -4.09
CA GLY A 230 -9.27 -24.96 -5.20
C GLY A 230 -9.51 -24.01 -6.39
N VAL A 231 -8.71 -22.95 -6.53
CA VAL A 231 -8.71 -22.12 -7.73
C VAL A 231 -8.17 -22.94 -8.91
N ARG A 232 -8.99 -23.10 -9.95
CA ARG A 232 -8.67 -23.88 -11.15
C ARG A 232 -8.19 -23.00 -12.30
N GLY A 233 -7.59 -23.61 -13.32
CA GLY A 233 -7.11 -22.91 -14.52
C GLY A 233 -5.59 -22.78 -14.54
N ASN A 234 -5.04 -22.63 -15.74
CA ASN A 234 -3.61 -22.52 -15.95
C ASN A 234 -3.12 -21.12 -15.57
N LEU A 235 -2.10 -21.06 -14.72
CA LEU A 235 -1.35 -19.86 -14.38
C LEU A 235 -0.60 -19.35 -15.63
N VAL A 236 -1.11 -18.30 -16.27
CA VAL A 236 -0.37 -17.62 -17.34
C VAL A 236 0.38 -16.45 -16.71
N TYR A 237 1.68 -16.61 -16.45
CA TYR A 237 2.52 -15.47 -16.08
C TYR A 237 2.89 -14.69 -17.35
N PRO A 238 2.73 -13.35 -17.39
CA PRO A 238 2.85 -12.57 -18.61
C PRO A 238 4.21 -12.61 -19.31
N ASP A 239 5.29 -13.05 -18.66
CA ASP A 239 6.60 -13.16 -19.29
C ASP A 239 7.38 -14.35 -18.72
N ASN A 240 8.11 -15.02 -19.61
CA ASN A 240 9.02 -16.14 -19.36
C ASN A 240 10.24 -15.75 -18.50
N THR A 241 10.07 -15.24 -17.27
CA THR A 241 11.19 -14.66 -16.49
C THR A 241 11.95 -15.67 -15.64
N ILE A 242 11.51 -16.93 -15.55
CA ILE A 242 12.27 -17.94 -14.81
C ILE A 242 13.23 -18.68 -15.75
N LEU A 243 14.41 -18.10 -15.95
CA LEU A 243 15.54 -18.78 -16.58
C LEU A 243 16.12 -19.80 -15.58
N TRP A 244 15.74 -21.08 -15.72
CA TRP A 244 16.29 -22.19 -14.93
C TRP A 244 17.82 -22.27 -14.98
N GLU A 245 18.42 -21.72 -16.05
CA GLU A 245 19.85 -21.78 -16.35
C GLU A 245 20.73 -21.09 -15.29
N HIS A 246 20.23 -20.05 -14.61
CA HIS A 246 21.00 -19.34 -13.57
C HIS A 246 20.87 -19.97 -12.17
N ALA A 247 19.80 -20.71 -11.88
CA ALA A 247 19.48 -21.21 -10.55
C ALA A 247 20.10 -22.59 -10.21
N LEU A 248 20.53 -23.36 -11.20
CA LEU A 248 20.91 -24.77 -11.03
C LEU A 248 22.42 -25.03 -10.86
N GLY A 249 23.27 -24.01 -11.02
CA GLY A 249 24.72 -24.22 -11.14
C GLY A 249 25.53 -24.25 -9.83
N SER A 250 25.16 -23.46 -8.83
CA SER A 250 26.05 -23.12 -7.71
C SER A 250 25.64 -23.67 -6.34
N ASP A 251 24.34 -23.79 -6.02
CA ASP A 251 23.86 -24.29 -4.72
C ASP A 251 22.80 -25.41 -4.87
N PRO A 252 23.07 -26.65 -4.41
CA PRO A 252 22.10 -27.74 -4.49
C PRO A 252 20.87 -27.54 -3.59
N TRP A 253 20.94 -26.69 -2.57
CA TRP A 253 19.86 -26.43 -1.63
C TRP A 253 18.85 -25.39 -2.11
N TRP A 254 19.20 -24.66 -3.16
CA TRP A 254 18.45 -23.49 -3.59
C TRP A 254 16.95 -23.77 -3.80
N LEU A 255 16.61 -24.85 -4.52
CA LEU A 255 15.21 -25.22 -4.78
C LEU A 255 14.47 -25.69 -3.51
N PHE A 256 15.19 -26.36 -2.59
CA PHE A 256 14.63 -26.77 -1.30
C PHE A 256 14.29 -25.56 -0.44
N GLN A 257 15.16 -24.54 -0.44
CA GLN A 257 14.94 -23.29 0.27
C GLN A 257 13.74 -22.53 -0.32
N ALA A 258 13.69 -22.37 -1.65
CA ALA A 258 12.56 -21.72 -2.32
C ALA A 258 11.22 -22.42 -2.03
N ALA A 259 11.18 -23.76 -2.13
CA ALA A 259 9.97 -24.52 -1.81
C ALA A 259 9.59 -24.44 -0.32
N ASN A 260 10.57 -24.37 0.58
CA ASN A 260 10.32 -24.18 2.00
C ASN A 260 9.80 -22.76 2.32
N ASP A 261 10.31 -21.73 1.66
CA ASP A 261 9.83 -20.37 1.85
C ASP A 261 8.43 -20.17 1.23
N ALA A 262 8.14 -20.81 0.10
CA ALA A 262 6.79 -20.88 -0.46
C ALA A 262 5.81 -21.55 0.50
N ARG A 263 6.20 -22.66 1.13
CA ARG A 263 5.42 -23.30 2.21
C ARG A 263 5.20 -22.33 3.37
N ARG A 264 6.25 -21.65 3.86
CA ARG A 264 6.14 -20.68 4.97
C ARG A 264 5.19 -19.53 4.64
N ALA A 265 5.18 -19.06 3.39
CA ALA A 265 4.23 -18.05 2.92
C ALA A 265 2.77 -18.54 2.98
N MET A 266 2.53 -19.76 2.51
CA MET A 266 1.21 -20.39 2.60
C MET A 266 0.77 -20.56 4.05
N ASP A 267 1.62 -21.15 4.90
CA ASP A 267 1.33 -21.38 6.31
C ASP A 267 1.02 -20.05 7.03
N TYR A 268 1.82 -19.00 6.80
CA TYR A 268 1.58 -17.66 7.35
C TYR A 268 0.18 -17.11 7.00
N LEU A 269 -0.24 -17.24 5.75
CA LEU A 269 -1.55 -16.76 5.29
C LEU A 269 -2.70 -17.62 5.85
N GLN A 270 -2.48 -18.93 6.03
CA GLN A 270 -3.46 -19.81 6.67
C GLN A 270 -3.61 -19.53 8.17
N ASP A 271 -2.49 -19.34 8.89
CA ASP A 271 -2.49 -19.07 10.33
C ASP A 271 -3.22 -17.75 10.62
N ARG A 272 -2.97 -16.71 9.82
CA ARG A 272 -3.70 -15.43 9.88
C ARG A 272 -5.21 -15.61 9.70
N ARG A 273 -5.63 -16.49 8.79
CA ARG A 273 -7.05 -16.82 8.58
C ARG A 273 -7.66 -17.50 9.81
N GLN A 274 -6.91 -18.35 10.51
CA GLN A 274 -7.38 -19.00 11.74
C GLN A 274 -7.45 -18.03 12.93
N GLN A 275 -6.68 -16.95 12.88
CA GLN A 275 -6.65 -15.90 13.92
C GLN A 275 -7.68 -14.79 13.70
N LEU A 276 -8.42 -14.78 12.58
CA LEU A 276 -9.45 -13.76 12.37
C LEU A 276 -10.56 -13.97 13.39
N PRO A 277 -10.98 -12.92 14.12
CA PRO A 277 -12.18 -13.01 14.91
C PRO A 277 -13.34 -13.34 13.97
N SER A 278 -14.19 -14.26 14.39
CA SER A 278 -15.44 -14.58 13.73
C SER A 278 -16.25 -13.31 13.47
N GLN A 279 -17.22 -13.36 12.54
CA GLN A 279 -18.11 -12.23 12.30
C GLN A 279 -18.82 -11.78 13.58
N VAL A 280 -19.14 -12.72 14.47
CA VAL A 280 -19.71 -12.47 15.79
C VAL A 280 -18.75 -11.71 16.68
N GLU A 281 -17.49 -12.14 16.79
CA GLU A 281 -16.48 -11.47 17.62
C GLU A 281 -16.16 -10.05 17.11
N LEU A 282 -16.05 -9.85 15.79
CA LEU A 282 -15.89 -8.51 15.21
C LEU A 282 -17.08 -7.60 15.52
N TRP A 283 -18.30 -8.12 15.38
CA TRP A 283 -19.53 -7.41 15.68
C TRP A 283 -19.59 -7.03 17.17
N GLN A 284 -19.23 -7.95 18.07
CA GLN A 284 -19.15 -7.72 19.52
C GLN A 284 -18.07 -6.71 19.89
N GLN A 285 -16.90 -6.74 19.24
CA GLN A 285 -15.85 -5.74 19.46
C GLN A 285 -16.34 -4.34 19.10
N MET A 286 -17.02 -4.19 17.95
CA MET A 286 -17.62 -2.91 17.56
C MET A 286 -18.71 -2.46 18.53
N ALA A 287 -19.60 -3.37 18.95
CA ALA A 287 -20.62 -3.10 19.96
C ALA A 287 -19.99 -2.67 21.30
N THR A 288 -18.88 -3.30 21.69
CA THR A 288 -18.12 -2.96 22.91
C THR A 288 -17.62 -1.53 22.86
N VAL A 289 -17.01 -1.11 21.75
CA VAL A 289 -16.54 0.27 21.56
C VAL A 289 -17.70 1.26 21.64
N LEU A 290 -18.82 0.98 20.96
CA LEU A 290 -19.99 1.85 20.98
C LEU A 290 -20.60 1.99 22.39
N LEU A 291 -20.67 0.89 23.15
CA LEU A 291 -21.17 0.90 24.52
C LEU A 291 -20.22 1.64 25.47
N SER A 292 -18.91 1.42 25.34
CA SER A 292 -17.91 2.04 26.21
C SER A 292 -17.77 3.54 25.97
N GLU A 293 -17.66 3.95 24.71
CA GLU A 293 -17.46 5.35 24.32
C GLU A 293 -18.71 6.20 24.57
N HIS A 294 -19.89 5.71 24.16
CA HIS A 294 -21.10 6.54 24.19
C HIS A 294 -21.91 6.41 25.48
N TYR A 295 -21.89 5.25 26.15
CA TYR A 295 -22.75 4.98 27.32
C TYR A 295 -21.96 4.63 28.58
N GLY A 296 -20.65 4.38 28.45
CA GLY A 296 -19.80 3.92 29.54
C GLY A 296 -20.27 2.59 30.15
N LEU A 297 -20.85 1.73 29.31
CA LEU A 297 -21.30 0.39 29.68
C LEU A 297 -20.37 -0.66 29.05
N PRO A 298 -20.05 -1.74 29.78
CA PRO A 298 -19.34 -2.87 29.20
C PRO A 298 -20.30 -3.83 28.46
N LEU A 299 -19.78 -4.60 27.50
CA LEU A 299 -20.61 -5.50 26.67
C LEU A 299 -21.37 -6.55 27.49
N ASN A 300 -20.75 -7.05 28.57
CA ASN A 300 -21.29 -8.07 29.48
C ASN A 300 -22.52 -7.61 30.29
N ASP A 301 -22.79 -6.31 30.33
CA ASP A 301 -24.03 -5.78 30.92
C ASP A 301 -25.19 -5.79 29.92
N THR A 302 -25.00 -6.38 28.74
CA THR A 302 -26.00 -6.41 27.66
C THR A 302 -26.20 -7.83 27.10
N MET A 303 -27.34 -8.06 26.45
CA MET A 303 -27.60 -9.31 25.73
C MET A 303 -26.69 -9.53 24.51
N LEU A 304 -25.85 -8.53 24.17
CA LEU A 304 -24.92 -8.59 23.04
C LEU A 304 -23.63 -9.37 23.36
N GLU A 305 -23.41 -9.78 24.62
CA GLU A 305 -22.34 -10.71 24.97
C GLU A 305 -22.58 -12.12 24.42
N TYR A 306 -23.84 -12.51 24.17
CA TYR A 306 -24.17 -13.86 23.73
C TYR A 306 -24.03 -14.02 22.21
N ASP A 307 -23.14 -14.93 21.79
CA ASP A 307 -22.88 -15.22 20.38
C ASP A 307 -24.14 -15.55 19.58
N GLU A 308 -25.08 -16.31 20.16
CA GLU A 308 -26.34 -16.67 19.51
C GLU A 308 -27.23 -15.46 19.21
N VAL A 309 -27.20 -14.45 20.10
CA VAL A 309 -27.96 -13.21 19.93
C VAL A 309 -27.33 -12.40 18.80
N VAL A 310 -26.01 -12.26 18.81
CA VAL A 310 -25.26 -11.51 17.78
C VAL A 310 -25.37 -12.18 16.42
N GLN A 311 -25.29 -13.52 16.36
CA GLN A 311 -25.46 -14.26 15.11
C GLN A 311 -26.84 -13.99 14.49
N ARG A 312 -27.91 -13.95 15.30
CA ARG A 312 -29.24 -13.56 14.78
C ARG A 312 -29.29 -12.12 14.30
N HIS A 313 -28.60 -11.19 14.95
CA HIS A 313 -28.51 -9.81 14.47
C HIS A 313 -27.80 -9.75 13.11
N ILE A 314 -26.72 -10.51 12.94
CA ILE A 314 -26.00 -10.63 11.66
C ILE A 314 -26.90 -11.23 10.58
N ASP A 315 -27.60 -12.32 10.89
CA ASP A 315 -28.50 -13.01 9.94
C ASP A 315 -29.66 -12.11 9.48
N GLU A 316 -30.13 -11.21 10.35
CA GLU A 316 -31.19 -10.22 10.07
C GLU A 316 -30.63 -8.88 9.54
N GLY A 317 -29.32 -8.77 9.30
CA GLY A 317 -28.68 -7.56 8.76
C GLY A 317 -28.62 -6.37 9.72
N ILE A 318 -28.78 -6.60 11.03
CA ILE A 318 -28.75 -5.56 12.07
C ILE A 318 -27.30 -5.26 12.47
N THR A 319 -26.89 -4.01 12.30
CA THR A 319 -25.53 -3.55 12.65
C THR A 319 -25.34 -3.37 14.17
N PRO A 320 -24.08 -3.37 14.66
CA PRO A 320 -23.79 -3.09 16.08
C PRO A 320 -24.40 -1.76 16.54
N LEU A 321 -24.34 -0.72 15.70
CA LEU A 321 -24.90 0.59 15.99
C LEU A 321 -26.42 0.55 16.16
N MET A 322 -27.13 -0.15 15.28
CA MET A 322 -28.58 -0.29 15.35
C MET A 322 -28.99 -1.03 16.63
N ALA A 323 -28.31 -2.12 16.96
CA ALA A 323 -28.60 -2.92 18.14
C ALA A 323 -28.33 -2.14 19.44
N VAL A 324 -27.17 -1.47 19.55
CA VAL A 324 -26.83 -0.63 20.71
C VAL A 324 -27.81 0.55 20.84
N SER A 325 -28.18 1.19 19.73
CA SER A 325 -29.17 2.28 19.74
C SER A 325 -30.56 1.81 20.18
N ALA A 326 -30.97 0.61 19.78
CA ALA A 326 -32.24 0.02 20.19
C ALA A 326 -32.24 -0.30 21.70
N LEU A 327 -31.15 -0.87 22.23
CA LEU A 327 -31.00 -1.12 23.66
C LEU A 327 -31.00 0.18 24.46
N ALA A 328 -30.25 1.19 24.03
CA ALA A 328 -30.24 2.50 24.65
C ALA A 328 -31.65 3.13 24.69
N ARG A 329 -32.45 2.96 23.64
CA ARG A 329 -33.84 3.42 23.60
C ARG A 329 -34.74 2.68 24.58
N ILE A 330 -34.63 1.34 24.62
CA ILE A 330 -35.47 0.48 25.46
C ILE A 330 -35.18 0.70 26.95
N TYR A 331 -33.91 0.85 27.30
CA TYR A 331 -33.45 0.98 28.68
C TYR A 331 -33.21 2.43 29.11
N HIS A 332 -33.52 3.40 28.25
CA HIS A 332 -33.36 4.84 28.50
C HIS A 332 -31.94 5.22 28.95
N TRP A 333 -30.92 4.72 28.27
CA TRP A 333 -29.53 5.04 28.58
C TRP A 333 -29.17 6.46 28.13
N GLU A 334 -28.51 7.21 29.02
CA GLU A 334 -27.99 8.55 28.72
C GLU A 334 -26.62 8.46 28.04
N ARG A 335 -26.43 9.25 26.96
CA ARG A 335 -25.13 9.37 26.30
C ARG A 335 -24.19 10.26 27.10
N ARG A 336 -22.94 9.81 27.26
CA ARG A 336 -21.90 10.53 28.04
C ARG A 336 -21.06 11.48 27.20
N ASP A 337 -21.06 11.30 25.89
CA ASP A 337 -20.22 12.03 24.95
C ASP A 337 -20.91 13.25 24.32
N GLN A 338 -22.12 13.60 24.77
CA GLN A 338 -22.84 14.80 24.35
C GLN A 338 -23.27 15.65 25.56
N PRO A 339 -22.96 16.96 25.58
CA PRO A 339 -23.25 17.84 26.73
C PRO A 339 -24.74 18.18 26.92
N GLU A 340 -25.63 17.86 25.98
CA GLU A 340 -27.03 18.32 25.98
C GLU A 340 -28.10 17.25 26.27
N GLY A 341 -27.74 16.01 26.60
CA GLY A 341 -28.74 15.00 26.99
C GLY A 341 -29.79 14.68 25.91
N ARG A 342 -29.48 14.91 24.62
CA ARG A 342 -30.35 14.52 23.51
C ARG A 342 -30.19 13.01 23.26
N LEU A 343 -31.30 12.28 23.38
CA LEU A 343 -31.34 10.82 23.28
C LEU A 343 -31.02 10.29 21.86
N PHE A 344 -31.29 11.06 20.80
CA PHE A 344 -30.97 10.74 19.39
C PHE A 344 -30.84 12.03 18.55
N PRO A 345 -30.07 12.06 17.43
CA PRO A 345 -30.25 13.07 16.40
C PRO A 345 -31.65 12.94 15.77
N GLU A 346 -32.31 14.05 15.46
CA GLU A 346 -33.55 14.03 14.69
C GLU A 346 -33.31 13.35 13.33
N GLU A 347 -34.03 12.25 13.11
CA GLU A 347 -34.24 11.57 11.84
C GLU A 347 -32.98 11.27 10.99
N LEU A 348 -32.48 10.03 11.09
CA LEU A 348 -31.76 9.40 9.99
C LEU A 348 -32.72 9.33 8.79
N GLY A 349 -32.66 10.35 7.92
CA GLY A 349 -33.47 10.39 6.71
C GLY A 349 -33.19 9.16 5.82
N GLN A 350 -34.14 8.89 4.91
CA GLN A 350 -34.11 7.75 3.96
C GLN A 350 -32.77 7.57 3.23
N ALA A 351 -31.97 8.63 3.07
CA ALA A 351 -30.64 8.59 2.47
C ALA A 351 -29.63 7.78 3.29
N SER A 352 -29.67 7.84 4.63
CA SER A 352 -28.72 7.10 5.47
C SER A 352 -29.05 5.60 5.54
N GLU A 353 -30.34 5.26 5.58
CA GLU A 353 -30.81 3.87 5.44
C GLU A 353 -30.46 3.30 4.05
N ALA A 354 -30.62 4.08 2.98
CA ALA A 354 -30.26 3.65 1.63
C ALA A 354 -28.74 3.44 1.47
N LEU A 355 -27.91 4.26 2.13
CA LEU A 355 -26.45 4.11 2.13
C LEU A 355 -25.98 2.93 2.98
N ALA A 356 -26.64 2.65 4.10
CA ALA A 356 -26.36 1.48 4.93
C ALA A 356 -26.80 0.16 4.25
N LEU A 357 -27.91 0.18 3.51
CA LEU A 357 -28.40 -0.99 2.78
C LEU A 357 -27.67 -1.22 1.44
N PHE A 358 -27.00 -0.21 0.87
CA PHE A 358 -26.28 -0.31 -0.41
C PHE A 358 -25.27 -1.46 -0.47
N SER A 359 -24.56 -1.73 0.63
CA SER A 359 -23.58 -2.83 0.69
C SER A 359 -24.22 -4.22 0.57
N SER A 360 -25.53 -4.33 0.79
CA SER A 360 -26.26 -5.60 0.81
C SER A 360 -27.34 -5.72 -0.28
N GLN A 361 -27.94 -4.61 -0.73
CA GLN A 361 -28.95 -4.56 -1.80
C GLN A 361 -28.75 -3.33 -2.71
N PRO A 362 -27.93 -3.45 -3.77
CA PRO A 362 -27.63 -2.34 -4.68
C PRO A 362 -28.85 -1.78 -5.44
N SER A 363 -29.96 -2.54 -5.51
CA SER A 363 -31.20 -2.16 -6.21
C SER A 363 -32.04 -1.11 -5.48
N CYS A 364 -31.70 -0.75 -4.24
CA CYS A 364 -32.43 0.23 -3.43
C CYS A 364 -32.13 1.69 -3.83
N LEU A 365 -31.10 1.95 -4.64
CA LEU A 365 -30.85 3.25 -5.27
C LEU A 365 -31.80 3.44 -6.46
N ASN A 366 -33.02 3.92 -6.19
CA ASN A 366 -33.91 4.42 -7.25
C ASN A 366 -33.39 5.76 -7.77
N TYR A 367 -32.63 5.71 -8.87
CA TYR A 367 -32.29 6.89 -9.65
C TYR A 367 -33.53 7.42 -10.36
N SER A 368 -34.08 8.54 -9.89
CA SER A 368 -35.01 9.33 -10.71
C SER A 368 -34.21 10.09 -11.75
N ARG A 369 -34.18 9.60 -13.00
CA ARG A 369 -33.78 10.43 -14.14
C ARG A 369 -34.81 11.54 -14.29
N ILE A 370 -34.41 12.78 -14.03
CA ILE A 370 -35.17 13.95 -14.49
C ILE A 370 -35.20 13.86 -16.02
N PRO A 371 -36.39 13.84 -16.69
CA PRO A 371 -36.43 13.85 -18.13
C PRO A 371 -35.90 15.18 -18.65
N ALA A 372 -35.01 15.14 -19.63
CA ALA A 372 -34.63 16.32 -20.40
C ALA A 372 -35.86 16.83 -21.16
N THR A 373 -36.43 17.95 -20.74
CA THR A 373 -37.41 18.69 -21.54
C THR A 373 -36.67 19.54 -22.57
N GLU A 374 -36.73 19.10 -23.82
CA GLU A 374 -36.44 19.88 -25.03
C GLU A 374 -37.65 20.78 -25.42
N PRO A 375 -37.47 21.74 -26.36
CA PRO A 375 -38.01 23.09 -26.28
C PRO A 375 -39.38 23.28 -26.95
N ALA A 376 -40.11 24.34 -26.57
CA ALA A 376 -41.17 24.91 -27.39
C ALA A 376 -41.32 26.42 -27.15
N ASP A 377 -41.21 27.16 -28.25
CA ASP A 377 -41.49 28.58 -28.43
C ASP A 377 -42.86 29.02 -27.89
N THR A 378 -42.95 30.24 -27.34
CA THR A 378 -43.57 31.42 -28.03
C THR A 378 -43.78 32.61 -27.07
N CYS A 379 -43.62 33.81 -27.65
CA CYS A 379 -44.04 35.15 -27.20
C CYS A 379 -43.12 35.98 -26.28
N GLU A 380 -42.28 36.77 -26.95
CA GLU A 380 -41.79 38.13 -26.58
C GLU A 380 -42.92 39.15 -26.23
N PRO A 381 -42.60 40.43 -25.91
CA PRO A 381 -41.58 40.97 -25.01
C PRO A 381 -42.16 42.08 -24.07
N ASP A 382 -41.48 42.44 -22.99
CA ASP A 382 -41.37 43.87 -22.68
C ASP A 382 -40.05 44.24 -22.00
N ARG A 383 -39.56 45.40 -22.44
CA ARG A 383 -38.24 45.96 -22.21
C ARG A 383 -38.25 46.78 -20.92
N SER A 384 -37.25 46.59 -20.07
CA SER A 384 -36.48 47.73 -19.57
C SER A 384 -35.15 47.27 -18.97
N SER A 385 -34.10 47.71 -19.66
CA SER A 385 -32.72 47.79 -19.21
C SER A 385 -32.58 48.57 -17.90
N GLN A 386 -31.76 48.07 -16.97
CA GLN A 386 -30.53 48.76 -16.58
C GLN A 386 -29.62 47.86 -15.72
N SER A 387 -28.34 47.92 -16.09
CA SER A 387 -27.21 47.23 -15.51
C SER A 387 -26.83 47.78 -14.14
N GLU A 388 -26.62 46.92 -13.15
CA GLU A 388 -25.77 47.20 -11.99
C GLU A 388 -24.93 45.94 -11.72
N ARG A 389 -23.73 45.85 -12.32
CA ARG A 389 -22.45 46.04 -11.62
C ARG A 389 -22.44 45.40 -10.23
N LEU A 390 -21.99 44.15 -10.16
CA LEU A 390 -21.54 43.52 -8.92
C LEU A 390 -20.42 44.37 -8.31
N LEU A 391 -20.74 45.01 -7.19
CA LEU A 391 -19.83 45.82 -6.37
C LEU A 391 -18.91 44.90 -5.56
N LEU A 392 -17.61 45.19 -5.63
CA LEU A 392 -16.59 44.65 -4.73
C LEU A 392 -16.88 45.04 -3.26
N PRO A 393 -16.50 44.22 -2.27
CA PRO A 393 -16.68 44.56 -0.86
C PRO A 393 -15.70 45.66 -0.41
N PRO A 394 -16.09 46.51 0.55
CA PRO A 394 -15.37 47.74 0.88
C PRO A 394 -14.18 47.52 1.83
N VAL A 395 -13.27 48.49 1.77
CA VAL A 395 -12.09 48.68 2.61
C VAL A 395 -12.48 48.95 4.06
N ALA A 396 -11.76 48.32 5.00
CA ALA A 396 -11.90 48.52 6.43
C ALA A 396 -11.64 49.97 6.87
N SER A 397 -12.47 50.48 7.78
CA SER A 397 -12.15 51.66 8.58
C SER A 397 -12.49 51.45 10.06
N ASP A 398 -11.54 51.92 10.85
CA ASP A 398 -11.33 51.98 12.30
C ASP A 398 -12.54 52.04 13.27
N ARG A 399 -12.33 51.37 14.41
CA ARG A 399 -12.78 51.64 15.82
C ARG A 399 -14.12 51.11 16.39
N SER A 400 -13.91 50.24 17.38
CA SER A 400 -14.34 50.30 18.80
C SER A 400 -15.66 49.66 19.28
N ARG A 401 -15.47 48.81 20.32
CA ARG A 401 -16.28 48.50 21.52
C ARG A 401 -17.47 47.52 21.43
N GLU A 402 -17.31 46.45 22.25
CA GLU A 402 -18.25 45.88 23.24
C GLU A 402 -19.67 45.49 22.77
N ASP A 403 -19.97 44.19 22.66
CA ASP A 403 -20.77 43.41 23.63
C ASP A 403 -21.23 42.04 23.06
N GLU A 404 -21.69 41.20 23.98
CA GLU A 404 -21.87 39.74 23.99
C GLU A 404 -23.00 39.13 23.10
N ASP A 405 -22.92 37.79 22.98
CA ASP A 405 -23.96 36.77 22.74
C ASP A 405 -24.28 36.22 21.31
N ASN A 406 -23.82 34.97 21.12
CA ASN A 406 -24.52 33.73 20.68
C ASN A 406 -25.55 33.76 19.52
N ASP A 407 -25.24 33.11 18.38
CA ASP A 407 -25.65 31.72 17.97
C ASP A 407 -25.07 31.38 16.55
N PRO A 408 -25.11 30.14 16.01
CA PRO A 408 -23.96 29.50 15.39
C PRO A 408 -24.00 29.51 13.84
N SER A 409 -22.85 29.47 13.19
CA SER A 409 -22.73 29.34 11.74
C SER A 409 -22.54 27.89 11.32
N ASP A 410 -23.26 27.51 10.25
CA ASP A 410 -23.15 26.28 9.46
C ASP A 410 -21.71 25.75 9.29
N ASP A 411 -21.41 24.62 9.92
CA ASP A 411 -20.23 23.79 9.62
C ASP A 411 -20.65 22.57 8.80
N ASN A 412 -20.51 22.68 7.48
CA ASN A 412 -20.45 21.54 6.58
C ASN A 412 -19.19 21.66 5.71
N VAL A 413 -18.04 21.51 6.35
CA VAL A 413 -16.77 21.17 5.69
C VAL A 413 -16.12 20.08 6.52
N VAL A 414 -15.91 18.91 5.91
CA VAL A 414 -15.13 17.83 6.52
C VAL A 414 -13.69 18.34 6.70
N GLU A 415 -13.30 18.66 7.93
CA GLU A 415 -11.92 19.03 8.26
C GLU A 415 -10.98 17.84 7.96
N LEU A 416 -10.10 18.02 6.98
CA LEU A 416 -8.88 17.23 6.88
C LEU A 416 -7.96 17.60 8.06
N PRO A 417 -7.16 16.66 8.63
CA PRO A 417 -6.38 16.87 9.86
C PRO A 417 -5.30 17.97 9.82
N LEU A 418 -5.19 18.74 8.74
CA LEU A 418 -4.16 19.77 8.53
C LEU A 418 -4.69 21.22 8.61
N ALA A 419 -6.00 21.45 8.77
CA ALA A 419 -6.59 22.80 8.65
C ALA A 419 -6.92 23.49 9.99
N ALA A 420 -6.58 22.89 11.14
CA ALA A 420 -6.97 23.41 12.45
C ALA A 420 -5.76 23.70 13.37
N THR A 421 -4.90 24.65 12.99
CA THR A 421 -3.71 24.98 13.79
C THR A 421 -3.31 26.46 13.74
N TYR A 422 -4.15 27.36 14.26
CA TYR A 422 -3.64 28.50 15.03
C TYR A 422 -3.30 28.04 16.46
N ARG A 423 -2.53 26.95 16.56
CA ARG A 423 -2.07 26.37 17.84
C ARG A 423 -0.60 26.72 18.05
N GLU A 424 -0.17 26.61 19.29
CA GLU A 424 1.14 26.88 19.88
C GLU A 424 2.36 26.82 18.92
N PRO A 425 3.39 27.67 19.15
CA PRO A 425 4.56 27.74 18.29
C PRO A 425 5.22 26.37 18.11
N ASN A 426 5.48 26.00 16.84
CA ASN A 426 6.02 24.70 16.46
C ASN A 426 7.24 24.30 17.33
N PRO A 427 7.10 23.30 18.23
CA PRO A 427 8.11 23.00 19.25
C PRO A 427 9.39 22.40 18.64
N HIS A 428 9.29 21.83 17.43
CA HIS A 428 10.41 21.22 16.73
C HIS A 428 11.42 22.26 16.24
N LYS A 429 11.01 23.52 16.00
CA LYS A 429 11.95 24.61 15.68
C LYS A 429 12.91 24.87 16.84
N GLN A 430 12.40 24.93 18.06
CA GLN A 430 13.24 25.10 19.26
C GLN A 430 14.07 23.85 19.57
N ALA A 431 13.53 22.65 19.36
CA ALA A 431 14.28 21.41 19.50
C ALA A 431 15.45 21.34 18.51
N PHE A 432 15.22 21.69 17.25
CA PHE A 432 16.26 21.80 16.22
C PHE A 432 17.36 22.76 16.66
N ILE A 433 17.01 23.99 17.07
CA ILE A 433 18.00 25.01 17.47
C ILE A 433 18.82 24.52 18.68
N ARG A 434 18.17 23.93 19.69
CA ARG A 434 18.86 23.37 20.86
C ARG A 434 19.84 22.26 20.49
N LEU A 435 19.44 21.35 19.60
CA LEU A 435 20.29 20.26 19.13
C LEU A 435 21.44 20.79 18.27
N PHE A 436 21.14 21.71 17.35
CA PHE A 436 22.10 22.33 16.44
C PHE A 436 23.24 23.02 17.20
N ASN A 437 22.93 23.73 18.27
CA ASN A 437 23.91 24.43 19.11
C ASN A 437 24.86 23.47 19.86
N GLN A 438 24.53 22.17 19.97
CA GLN A 438 25.38 21.16 20.59
C GLN A 438 26.35 20.49 19.59
N ILE A 439 26.11 20.65 18.29
CA ILE A 439 26.87 19.99 17.22
C ILE A 439 28.12 20.81 16.88
N ALA A 440 29.29 20.19 17.09
CA ALA A 440 30.59 20.79 16.80
C ALA A 440 30.65 22.27 17.24
N PRO A 441 30.56 22.58 18.54
CA PRO A 441 30.37 23.95 19.03
C PRO A 441 31.55 24.89 18.72
N HIS A 442 32.70 24.33 18.36
CA HIS A 442 33.90 25.08 17.97
C HIS A 442 33.94 25.44 16.48
N GLU A 443 33.05 24.88 15.67
CA GLU A 443 32.95 25.16 14.23
C GLU A 443 32.07 26.37 13.95
N ASN A 444 32.29 26.98 12.77
CA ASN A 444 31.46 28.06 12.27
C ASN A 444 30.00 27.59 12.11
N ARG A 445 29.05 28.30 12.73
CA ARG A 445 27.63 27.90 12.69
C ARG A 445 27.05 27.88 11.29
N TRP A 446 27.41 28.84 10.44
CA TRP A 446 27.05 28.82 9.02
C TRP A 446 27.49 27.52 8.35
N GLN A 447 28.75 27.13 8.58
CA GLN A 447 29.31 25.93 7.98
C GLN A 447 28.57 24.67 8.42
N VAL A 448 28.24 24.56 9.71
CA VAL A 448 27.51 23.40 10.23
C VAL A 448 26.09 23.31 9.66
N PHE A 449 25.42 24.46 9.52
CA PHE A 449 24.09 24.49 8.91
C PHE A 449 24.14 24.13 7.42
N CYS A 450 25.09 24.70 6.68
CA CYS A 450 25.33 24.36 5.28
C CYS A 450 25.61 22.87 5.09
N ASP A 451 26.41 22.27 5.97
CA ASP A 451 26.72 20.85 5.89
C ASP A 451 25.53 19.97 6.18
N PHE A 452 24.73 20.34 7.19
CA PHE A 452 23.45 19.70 7.46
C PHE A 452 22.55 19.72 6.22
N VAL A 453 22.34 20.89 5.60
CA VAL A 453 21.47 21.04 4.42
C VAL A 453 21.97 20.19 3.26
N HIS A 454 23.26 20.26 2.94
CA HIS A 454 23.81 19.44 1.85
C HIS A 454 23.69 17.95 2.15
N MET A 455 24.06 17.50 3.36
CA MET A 455 23.97 16.10 3.74
C MET A 455 22.53 15.58 3.70
N ALA A 456 21.56 16.38 4.19
CA ALA A 456 20.15 16.04 4.15
C ALA A 456 19.63 15.95 2.70
N ALA A 457 19.92 16.95 1.87
CA ALA A 457 19.54 16.95 0.46
C ALA A 457 20.15 15.75 -0.31
N CYS A 458 21.45 15.48 -0.13
CA CYS A 458 22.11 14.30 -0.71
C CYS A 458 21.43 13.00 -0.28
N SER A 459 21.11 12.85 1.01
CA SER A 459 20.47 11.65 1.54
C SER A 459 19.08 11.41 0.95
N LEU A 460 18.29 12.48 0.75
CA LEU A 460 16.97 12.41 0.13
C LEU A 460 17.05 12.14 -1.38
N TYR A 461 18.03 12.73 -2.06
CA TYR A 461 18.23 12.54 -3.49
C TYR A 461 18.72 11.12 -3.83
N ASN A 462 19.77 10.65 -3.15
CA ASN A 462 20.36 9.33 -3.38
C ASN A 462 19.45 8.18 -2.94
N ALA A 463 18.43 8.44 -2.11
CA ALA A 463 17.40 7.45 -1.79
C ALA A 463 16.59 7.00 -3.02
N LEU A 464 16.61 7.77 -4.11
CA LEU A 464 15.91 7.44 -5.36
C LEU A 464 16.81 7.28 -6.57
N LEU A 465 17.73 8.23 -6.77
CA LEU A 465 18.61 8.28 -7.93
C LEU A 465 20.03 8.38 -7.41
N GLN A 466 20.70 7.23 -7.33
CA GLN A 466 22.08 7.18 -6.90
C GLN A 466 22.94 8.07 -7.81
N ASN A 467 23.58 9.07 -7.21
CA ASN A 467 24.48 9.98 -7.88
C ASN A 467 25.81 10.07 -7.12
N ASP A 468 26.89 9.73 -7.82
CA ASP A 468 28.23 9.68 -7.23
C ASP A 468 28.75 11.04 -6.76
N GLU A 469 28.33 12.15 -7.39
CA GLU A 469 28.74 13.50 -6.99
C GLU A 469 28.07 13.91 -5.67
N PHE A 470 26.76 13.64 -5.51
CA PHE A 470 26.05 13.86 -4.25
C PHE A 470 26.59 12.95 -3.13
N GLU A 471 26.89 11.69 -3.44
CA GLU A 471 27.49 10.77 -2.47
C GLU A 471 28.89 11.26 -2.03
N ALA A 472 29.70 11.72 -2.97
CA ALA A 472 31.03 12.27 -2.68
C ALA A 472 30.96 13.54 -1.82
N ASP A 473 30.03 14.46 -2.11
CA ASP A 473 29.80 15.67 -1.32
C ASP A 473 29.36 15.32 0.11
N TYR A 474 28.39 14.41 0.27
CA TYR A 474 27.98 13.90 1.59
C TYR A 474 29.18 13.35 2.37
N MET A 475 29.95 12.46 1.74
CA MET A 475 31.09 11.79 2.37
C MET A 475 32.24 12.74 2.69
N GLN A 476 32.42 13.82 1.91
CA GLN A 476 33.38 14.87 2.20
C GLN A 476 32.98 15.68 3.43
N ARG A 477 31.68 16.03 3.55
CA ARG A 477 31.19 16.87 4.63
C ARG A 477 31.16 16.13 5.97
N VAL A 478 30.63 14.90 5.99
CA VAL A 478 30.47 14.11 7.22
C VAL A 478 31.81 13.80 7.91
N LYS A 479 32.92 13.71 7.15
CA LYS A 479 34.27 13.46 7.67
C LYS A 479 34.78 14.53 8.65
N ARG A 480 34.21 15.74 8.62
CA ARG A 480 34.57 16.81 9.57
C ARG A 480 33.97 16.61 10.96
N TYR A 481 32.95 15.77 11.06
CA TYR A 481 32.19 15.59 12.29
C TYR A 481 32.63 14.32 13.01
N SER A 482 32.60 14.36 14.34
CA SER A 482 32.70 13.15 15.14
C SER A 482 31.54 12.20 14.83
N ARG A 483 31.67 10.90 15.12
CA ARG A 483 30.57 9.94 14.93
C ARG A 483 29.30 10.35 15.69
N GLU A 484 29.46 10.95 16.86
CA GLU A 484 28.35 11.44 17.67
C GLU A 484 27.70 12.67 17.03
N ASP A 485 28.48 13.62 16.55
CA ASP A 485 27.96 14.81 15.87
C ASP A 485 27.31 14.47 14.52
N ALA A 486 27.86 13.52 13.78
CA ALA A 486 27.23 13.00 12.56
C ALA A 486 25.85 12.37 12.86
N PHE A 487 25.72 11.66 13.99
CA PHE A 487 24.43 11.15 14.44
C PHE A 487 23.48 12.27 14.90
N ARG A 488 23.98 13.33 15.53
CA ARG A 488 23.16 14.50 15.87
C ARG A 488 22.70 15.27 14.62
N LEU A 489 23.53 15.35 13.58
CA LEU A 489 23.15 15.93 12.28
C LEU A 489 22.01 15.16 11.62
N SER A 490 21.99 13.82 11.69
CA SER A 490 20.83 13.06 11.18
C SER A 490 19.57 13.27 12.04
N ARG A 491 19.73 13.48 13.35
CA ARG A 491 18.60 13.87 14.23
C ARG A 491 18.05 15.26 13.92
N LEU A 492 18.84 16.20 13.40
CA LEU A 492 18.30 17.48 12.91
C LEU A 492 17.29 17.27 11.77
N LEU A 493 17.56 16.33 10.85
CA LEU A 493 16.61 16.00 9.79
C LEU A 493 15.31 15.42 10.37
N SER A 494 15.40 14.64 11.45
CA SER A 494 14.21 14.18 12.19
C SER A 494 13.38 15.33 12.72
N GLU A 495 13.97 16.39 13.26
CA GLU A 495 13.23 17.57 13.74
C GLU A 495 12.59 18.35 12.58
N VAL A 496 13.22 18.38 11.40
CA VAL A 496 12.60 18.97 10.19
C VAL A 496 11.36 18.17 9.78
N ILE A 497 11.44 16.84 9.77
CA ILE A 497 10.31 15.96 9.43
C ILE A 497 9.15 16.20 10.40
N MET A 498 9.41 16.08 11.70
CA MET A 498 8.39 16.28 12.73
C MET A 498 7.83 17.72 12.70
N GLY A 499 8.67 18.70 12.40
CA GLY A 499 8.29 20.08 12.28
C GLY A 499 7.33 20.35 11.11
N LEU A 500 7.60 19.77 9.94
CA LEU A 500 6.73 19.89 8.76
C LEU A 500 5.44 19.08 8.89
N GLU A 501 5.46 17.96 9.63
CA GLU A 501 4.25 17.19 9.96
C GLU A 501 3.34 17.94 10.94
N TYR A 502 3.92 18.69 11.89
CA TYR A 502 3.16 19.54 12.81
C TYR A 502 2.48 20.72 12.10
N GLU A 503 3.18 21.38 11.18
CA GLU A 503 2.68 22.52 10.43
C GLU A 503 3.38 22.62 9.07
N ALA A 504 2.59 22.71 7.99
CA ALA A 504 3.10 22.94 6.64
C ALA A 504 3.54 24.40 6.49
N GLY A 505 4.76 24.71 6.95
CA GLY A 505 5.35 26.05 6.88
C GLY A 505 6.82 26.04 6.48
N ASP A 506 7.38 27.24 6.27
CA ASP A 506 8.81 27.40 6.00
C ASP A 506 9.64 27.15 7.28
N PHE A 507 9.89 25.86 7.56
CA PHE A 507 10.62 25.40 8.73
C PHE A 507 12.09 25.81 8.66
N LEU A 508 12.78 25.48 7.56
CA LEU A 508 14.21 25.73 7.42
C LEU A 508 14.52 27.22 7.29
N GLY A 509 13.70 28.00 6.57
CA GLY A 509 13.83 29.45 6.51
C GLY A 509 13.61 30.10 7.88
N ALA A 510 12.60 29.67 8.65
CA ALA A 510 12.37 30.17 10.00
C ALA A 510 13.54 29.85 10.96
N VAL A 511 14.07 28.63 10.91
CA VAL A 511 15.23 28.23 11.71
C VAL A 511 16.48 29.03 11.32
N PHE A 512 16.70 29.22 10.01
CA PHE A 512 17.82 30.00 9.49
C PHE A 512 17.79 31.44 10.02
N MET A 513 16.62 32.08 9.96
CA MET A 513 16.43 33.44 10.48
C MET A 513 16.62 33.49 12.00
N ALA A 514 16.06 32.51 12.74
CA ALA A 514 16.17 32.45 14.19
C ALA A 514 17.60 32.20 14.70
N LEU A 515 18.43 31.54 13.90
CA LEU A 515 19.85 31.32 14.20
C LEU A 515 20.74 32.49 13.74
N GLU A 516 20.16 33.53 13.12
CA GLU A 516 20.88 34.70 12.60
C GLU A 516 22.05 34.29 11.68
N LEU A 517 21.84 33.24 10.87
CA LEU A 517 22.87 32.67 10.00
C LEU A 517 23.13 33.51 8.74
N GLY A 518 22.23 34.44 8.43
CA GLY A 518 22.43 35.42 7.37
C GLY A 518 23.61 36.35 7.69
N ASN A 519 24.40 36.71 6.68
CA ASN A 519 25.49 37.67 6.85
C ASN A 519 24.97 39.09 6.59
N ASP A 520 25.32 40.06 7.45
CA ASP A 520 25.00 41.49 7.25
C ASP A 520 25.50 42.03 5.89
N GLN A 521 26.52 41.38 5.30
CA GLN A 521 27.05 41.71 3.98
C GLN A 521 26.32 41.04 2.79
N THR A 522 25.56 39.95 3.00
CA THR A 522 24.81 39.27 1.93
C THR A 522 23.33 39.64 1.89
N GLY A 523 22.77 40.21 2.98
CA GLY A 523 21.42 40.78 3.00
C GLY A 523 20.30 39.77 2.67
N GLN A 524 20.54 38.47 2.89
CA GLN A 524 19.59 37.41 2.57
C GLN A 524 18.52 37.35 3.67
N TYR A 525 17.36 37.96 3.42
CA TYR A 525 16.18 37.88 4.27
C TYR A 525 15.13 37.03 3.56
N PHE A 526 14.67 35.96 4.22
CA PHE A 526 13.53 35.19 3.71
C PHE A 526 12.23 35.94 3.96
N THR A 527 11.30 35.85 3.01
CA THR A 527 9.96 36.42 3.13
C THR A 527 9.27 35.81 4.34
N PRO A 528 8.78 36.61 5.32
CA PRO A 528 8.03 36.08 6.44
C PRO A 528 6.84 35.25 5.97
N PHE A 529 6.71 34.04 6.52
CA PHE A 529 5.74 33.05 6.05
C PHE A 529 4.28 33.57 5.98
N PRO A 530 3.76 34.39 6.93
CA PRO A 530 2.41 34.97 6.81
C PRO A 530 2.22 35.85 5.58
N VAL A 531 3.28 36.53 5.10
CA VAL A 531 3.24 37.34 3.88
C VAL A 531 3.17 36.43 2.65
N SER A 532 3.98 35.38 2.61
CA SER A 532 3.91 34.35 1.56
C SER A 532 2.53 33.71 1.49
N HIS A 533 1.93 33.36 2.64
CA HIS A 533 0.59 32.78 2.74
C HIS A 533 -0.49 33.73 2.22
N MET A 534 -0.47 34.99 2.65
CA MET A 534 -1.37 36.02 2.11
C MET A 534 -1.25 36.14 0.57
N MET A 535 -0.02 36.21 0.05
CA MET A 535 0.21 36.31 -1.40
C MET A 535 -0.25 35.05 -2.15
N ALA A 536 -0.06 33.87 -1.57
CA ALA A 536 -0.51 32.61 -2.14
C ALA A 536 -2.05 32.57 -2.26
N ARG A 537 -2.77 32.97 -1.19
CA ARG A 537 -4.25 33.09 -1.21
C ARG A 537 -4.74 34.03 -2.30
N MET A 538 -4.04 35.14 -2.53
CA MET A 538 -4.39 36.09 -3.59
C MET A 538 -4.12 35.52 -4.99
N LYS A 539 -3.00 34.83 -5.20
CA LYS A 539 -2.59 34.33 -6.53
C LYS A 539 -3.32 33.06 -6.95
N LEU A 540 -3.63 32.17 -6.02
CA LEU A 540 -4.18 30.86 -6.34
C LEU A 540 -5.69 30.87 -6.62
N ALA A 541 -6.41 31.97 -6.34
CA ALA A 541 -7.85 32.05 -6.52
C ALA A 541 -8.33 31.60 -7.92
N GLU A 542 -7.66 32.07 -8.98
CA GLU A 542 -7.99 31.67 -10.36
C GLU A 542 -7.58 30.22 -10.67
N GLY A 543 -6.38 29.80 -10.22
CA GLY A 543 -5.89 28.43 -10.43
C GLY A 543 -6.76 27.37 -9.74
N LEU A 544 -7.22 27.67 -8.52
CA LEU A 544 -8.12 26.79 -7.76
C LEU A 544 -9.51 26.71 -8.41
N ALA A 545 -10.02 27.80 -8.98
CA ALA A 545 -11.28 27.76 -9.72
C ALA A 545 -11.19 26.85 -10.97
N ARG A 546 -10.07 26.87 -11.68
CA ARG A 546 -9.80 26.01 -12.85
C ARG A 546 -9.59 24.54 -12.46
N LEU A 547 -9.02 24.27 -11.29
CA LEU A 547 -8.97 22.91 -10.72
C LEU A 547 -10.37 22.43 -10.35
N GLY A 548 -11.17 23.27 -9.70
CA GLY A 548 -12.52 22.94 -9.26
C GLY A 548 -13.51 22.70 -10.40
N SER A 549 -13.32 23.37 -11.55
CA SER A 549 -14.13 23.14 -12.75
C SER A 549 -13.77 21.84 -13.49
N GLY A 550 -12.64 21.21 -13.15
CA GLY A 550 -12.11 20.04 -13.86
C GLY A 550 -11.49 20.38 -15.21
N GLU A 551 -11.26 21.66 -15.52
CA GLU A 551 -10.59 22.10 -16.76
C GLU A 551 -9.15 21.59 -16.83
N HIS A 552 -8.45 21.56 -15.69
CA HIS A 552 -7.08 21.07 -15.56
C HIS A 552 -6.98 20.07 -14.42
N GLU A 553 -6.22 18.98 -14.63
CA GLU A 553 -5.97 17.98 -13.58
C GLU A 553 -5.04 18.50 -12.46
N TYR A 554 -4.19 19.47 -12.78
CA TYR A 554 -3.21 20.07 -11.87
C TYR A 554 -2.85 21.51 -12.29
N ILE A 555 -2.27 22.27 -11.37
CA ILE A 555 -1.68 23.59 -11.64
C ILE A 555 -0.16 23.54 -11.59
N THR A 556 0.47 24.44 -12.35
CA THR A 556 1.91 24.68 -12.26
C THR A 556 2.18 25.96 -11.47
N VAL A 557 3.15 25.90 -10.57
CA VAL A 557 3.61 27.04 -9.78
C VAL A 557 5.11 27.23 -9.99
N SER A 558 5.55 28.47 -10.05
CA SER A 558 6.95 28.80 -10.34
C SER A 558 7.43 29.90 -9.40
N ASP A 559 8.60 29.69 -8.81
CA ASP A 559 9.32 30.68 -8.03
C ASP A 559 10.78 30.78 -8.53
N PRO A 560 11.12 31.86 -9.27
CA PRO A 560 12.45 32.03 -9.85
C PRO A 560 13.51 32.53 -8.85
N ASP A 561 13.13 32.82 -7.60
CA ASP A 561 14.03 33.22 -6.51
C ASP A 561 13.51 32.62 -5.19
N CYS A 562 13.52 31.28 -5.14
CA CYS A 562 12.68 30.53 -4.22
C CYS A 562 13.11 30.58 -2.74
N GLY A 563 14.35 30.98 -2.46
CA GLY A 563 14.91 30.97 -1.12
C GLY A 563 14.86 29.58 -0.50
N ALA A 564 14.35 29.48 0.72
CA ALA A 564 14.07 28.21 1.39
C ALA A 564 12.77 27.53 0.90
N GLY A 565 12.01 28.15 -0.01
CA GLY A 565 10.81 27.58 -0.62
C GLY A 565 9.51 28.08 0.01
N GLY A 566 9.58 29.09 0.88
CA GLY A 566 8.44 29.55 1.68
C GLY A 566 7.20 29.96 0.85
N MET A 567 7.39 30.52 -0.34
CA MET A 567 6.29 30.87 -1.25
C MET A 567 5.59 29.63 -1.83
N ILE A 568 6.34 28.61 -2.24
CA ILE A 568 5.78 27.36 -2.76
C ILE A 568 5.08 26.57 -1.65
N ILE A 569 5.63 26.58 -0.43
CA ILE A 569 5.01 25.97 0.75
C ILE A 569 3.72 26.72 1.12
N ALA A 570 3.70 28.04 1.02
CA ALA A 570 2.48 28.83 1.23
C ALA A 570 1.39 28.52 0.18
N MET A 571 1.77 28.29 -1.08
CA MET A 571 0.86 27.82 -2.12
C MET A 571 0.33 26.42 -1.82
N TYR A 572 1.20 25.50 -1.38
CA TYR A 572 0.83 24.17 -0.91
C TYR A 572 -0.22 24.23 0.21
N GLN A 573 0.01 25.06 1.23
CA GLN A 573 -0.90 25.22 2.36
C GLN A 573 -2.25 25.82 1.91
N THR A 574 -2.22 26.85 1.06
CA THR A 574 -3.44 27.48 0.51
C THR A 574 -4.30 26.47 -0.25
N MET A 575 -3.68 25.56 -1.00
CA MET A 575 -4.41 24.50 -1.71
C MET A 575 -5.06 23.51 -0.74
N LEU A 576 -4.36 23.11 0.33
CA LEU A 576 -4.92 22.25 1.38
C LEU A 576 -6.11 22.92 2.08
N GLU A 577 -5.99 24.20 2.44
CA GLU A 577 -7.08 25.00 3.04
C GLU A 577 -8.31 25.08 2.11
N ALA A 578 -8.09 25.07 0.80
CA ALA A 578 -9.15 25.04 -0.20
C ALA A 578 -9.69 23.63 -0.53
N GLY A 579 -9.23 22.58 0.17
CA GLY A 579 -9.70 21.20 0.00
C GLY A 579 -9.09 20.45 -1.19
N PHE A 580 -8.03 20.98 -1.81
CA PHE A 580 -7.31 20.32 -2.90
C PHE A 580 -6.11 19.53 -2.37
N ASN A 581 -5.69 18.49 -3.11
CA ASN A 581 -4.52 17.69 -2.78
C ASN A 581 -3.30 18.16 -3.61
N PRO A 582 -2.36 18.95 -3.04
CA PRO A 582 -1.27 19.51 -3.82
C PRO A 582 -0.27 18.44 -4.29
N GLN A 583 -0.17 17.31 -3.59
CA GLN A 583 0.74 16.22 -3.98
C GLN A 583 0.33 15.57 -5.32
N GLN A 584 -0.95 15.68 -5.70
CA GLN A 584 -1.49 15.17 -6.95
C GLN A 584 -1.86 16.28 -7.95
N GLN A 585 -2.05 17.50 -7.48
CA GLN A 585 -2.65 18.60 -8.24
C GLN A 585 -1.75 19.85 -8.33
N MET A 586 -0.51 19.82 -7.82
CA MET A 586 0.44 20.91 -7.93
C MET A 586 1.80 20.41 -8.45
N LEU A 587 2.37 21.13 -9.42
CA LEU A 587 3.73 20.92 -9.91
C LEU A 587 4.54 22.21 -9.75
N ALA A 588 5.64 22.16 -8.98
CA ALA A 588 6.45 23.32 -8.67
C ALA A 588 7.77 23.40 -9.45
N PHE A 589 8.14 24.60 -9.87
CA PHE A 589 9.43 24.93 -10.45
C PHE A 589 10.10 26.00 -9.58
N CYS A 590 11.26 25.65 -9.03
CA CYS A 590 11.96 26.52 -8.08
C CYS A 590 13.36 26.77 -8.63
N VAL A 591 13.81 28.03 -8.61
CA VAL A 591 15.18 28.41 -8.94
C VAL A 591 15.74 29.29 -7.84
N ASP A 592 16.99 29.07 -7.46
CA ASP A 592 17.73 29.99 -6.59
C ASP A 592 19.19 30.07 -7.02
N ILE A 593 19.79 31.24 -6.83
CA ILE A 593 21.21 31.45 -7.11
C ILE A 593 22.10 30.84 -6.03
N ASP A 594 21.62 30.75 -4.79
CA ASP A 594 22.31 30.17 -3.65
C ASP A 594 22.01 28.65 -3.56
N PRO A 595 23.05 27.79 -3.69
CA PRO A 595 22.88 26.34 -3.56
C PRO A 595 22.27 25.92 -2.21
N VAL A 596 22.57 26.62 -1.11
CA VAL A 596 22.05 26.27 0.21
C VAL A 596 20.55 26.54 0.28
N ALA A 597 20.11 27.70 -0.21
CA ALA A 597 18.70 28.05 -0.34
C ALA A 597 17.93 27.03 -1.21
N ALA A 598 18.43 26.76 -2.42
CA ALA A 598 17.83 25.75 -3.30
C ALA A 598 17.76 24.36 -2.63
N MET A 599 18.79 23.93 -1.89
CA MET A 599 18.76 22.64 -1.18
C MET A 599 17.81 22.64 0.02
N MET A 600 17.64 23.77 0.73
CA MET A 600 16.57 23.90 1.74
C MET A 600 15.19 23.73 1.10
N THR A 601 14.94 24.41 -0.03
CA THR A 601 13.70 24.23 -0.82
C THR A 601 13.52 22.76 -1.20
N TYR A 602 14.56 22.12 -1.72
CA TYR A 602 14.52 20.71 -2.11
C TYR A 602 14.13 19.78 -0.95
N ILE A 603 14.72 19.96 0.24
CA ILE A 603 14.40 19.16 1.43
C ILE A 603 12.93 19.35 1.81
N GLN A 604 12.48 20.59 1.97
CA GLN A 604 11.11 20.87 2.45
C GLN A 604 10.06 20.34 1.47
N LEU A 605 10.24 20.58 0.17
CA LEU A 605 9.32 20.08 -0.86
C LEU A 605 9.34 18.55 -0.97
N SER A 606 10.51 17.92 -0.81
CA SER A 606 10.61 16.46 -0.80
C SER A 606 9.86 15.83 0.38
N LEU A 607 9.98 16.43 1.57
CA LEU A 607 9.33 15.94 2.78
C LEU A 607 7.82 16.20 2.81
N LEU A 608 7.35 17.33 2.25
CA LEU A 608 5.92 17.63 2.07
C LEU A 608 5.27 16.81 0.94
N GLY A 609 6.06 16.02 0.20
CA GLY A 609 5.57 15.22 -0.92
C GLY A 609 5.15 16.06 -2.12
N VAL A 610 5.74 17.25 -2.29
CA VAL A 610 5.43 18.15 -3.41
C VAL A 610 6.20 17.71 -4.66
N PRO A 611 5.51 17.44 -5.80
CA PRO A 611 6.16 17.27 -7.09
C PRO A 611 6.82 18.59 -7.50
N ALA A 612 8.15 18.62 -7.47
CA ALA A 612 8.92 19.81 -7.78
C ALA A 612 10.23 19.53 -8.52
N VAL A 613 10.64 20.52 -9.29
CA VAL A 613 11.96 20.66 -9.91
C VAL A 613 12.64 21.87 -9.28
N VAL A 614 13.74 21.64 -8.58
CA VAL A 614 14.51 22.68 -7.88
C VAL A 614 15.87 22.84 -8.55
N THR A 615 16.21 24.05 -8.95
CA THR A 615 17.40 24.33 -9.76
C THR A 615 18.28 25.37 -9.08
N VAL A 616 19.57 25.07 -8.97
CA VAL A 616 20.58 26.07 -8.64
C VAL A 616 20.95 26.78 -9.93
N GLY A 617 20.77 28.10 -9.97
CA GLY A 617 21.05 28.87 -11.17
C GLY A 617 20.60 30.32 -11.10
N ASN A 618 21.00 31.09 -12.10
CA ASN A 618 20.61 32.48 -12.22
C ASN A 618 19.43 32.61 -13.18
N SER A 619 18.26 32.92 -12.63
CA SER A 619 17.00 33.08 -13.38
C SER A 619 17.03 34.23 -14.39
N LEU A 620 17.85 35.26 -14.18
CA LEU A 620 17.97 36.40 -15.09
C LEU A 620 18.84 36.07 -16.31
N THR A 621 19.93 35.32 -16.13
CA THR A 621 20.84 34.92 -17.22
C THR A 621 20.50 33.56 -17.82
N ASN A 622 19.59 32.82 -17.20
CA ASN A 622 19.21 31.45 -17.53
C ASN A 622 20.39 30.45 -17.49
N VAL A 623 21.42 30.75 -16.69
CA VAL A 623 22.56 29.86 -16.45
C VAL A 623 22.23 28.96 -15.27
N MET A 624 22.00 27.68 -15.53
CA MET A 624 21.62 26.66 -14.54
C MET A 624 22.80 25.73 -14.27
N SER A 625 23.18 25.54 -13.01
CA SER A 625 24.34 24.73 -12.62
C SER A 625 23.98 23.35 -12.09
N GLN A 626 22.86 23.22 -11.37
CA GLN A 626 22.45 21.94 -10.78
C GLN A 626 20.93 21.83 -10.74
N LYS A 627 20.38 20.67 -11.10
CA LYS A 627 18.94 20.41 -11.11
C LYS A 627 18.65 19.22 -10.21
N MET A 628 17.78 19.42 -9.22
CA MET A 628 17.29 18.41 -8.31
C MET A 628 15.79 18.21 -8.51
N VAL A 629 15.37 16.96 -8.58
CA VAL A 629 13.96 16.60 -8.79
C VAL A 629 13.49 15.84 -7.56
N THR A 630 12.38 16.28 -6.99
CA THR A 630 11.84 15.71 -5.76
C THR A 630 11.34 14.27 -5.97
N PRO A 631 11.28 13.47 -4.89
CA PRO A 631 10.71 12.13 -4.92
C PRO A 631 9.34 12.01 -5.58
N MET A 632 8.42 12.90 -5.21
CA MET A 632 7.05 12.82 -5.71
C MET A 632 6.96 13.09 -7.21
N TYR A 633 7.86 13.90 -7.77
CA TYR A 633 7.92 14.12 -9.21
C TYR A 633 8.19 12.81 -9.98
N HIS A 634 9.13 11.99 -9.49
CA HIS A 634 9.44 10.70 -10.09
C HIS A 634 8.32 9.67 -9.86
N LEU A 635 7.89 9.50 -8.61
CA LEU A 635 6.89 8.51 -8.23
C LEU A 635 5.51 8.78 -8.84
N GLY A 636 5.16 10.05 -9.03
CA GLY A 636 3.92 10.48 -9.66
C GLY A 636 3.97 10.56 -11.19
N PHE A 637 5.06 10.13 -11.82
CA PHE A 637 5.25 10.13 -13.28
C PHE A 637 5.01 11.52 -13.92
N TRP A 638 5.37 12.59 -13.21
CA TRP A 638 5.04 13.96 -13.58
C TRP A 638 5.66 14.43 -14.89
N GLN A 639 6.79 13.83 -15.28
CA GLN A 639 7.38 14.04 -16.60
C GLN A 639 6.41 13.69 -17.75
N PHE A 640 5.63 12.61 -17.60
CA PHE A 640 4.69 12.16 -18.64
C PHE A 640 3.39 12.95 -18.58
N LYS A 641 2.89 13.28 -17.38
CA LYS A 641 1.73 14.16 -17.21
C LYS A 641 1.96 15.52 -17.88
N ARG A 642 3.17 16.06 -17.72
CA ARG A 642 3.56 17.32 -18.34
C ARG A 642 3.65 17.22 -19.87
N GLN A 643 4.32 16.20 -20.40
CA GLN A 643 4.41 15.99 -21.85
C GLN A 643 3.03 15.83 -22.50
N ARG A 644 2.09 15.17 -21.83
CA ARG A 644 0.70 15.04 -22.29
C ARG A 644 0.00 16.40 -22.34
N GLN A 645 0.09 17.19 -21.28
CA GLN A 645 -0.50 18.53 -21.22
C GLN A 645 0.10 19.46 -22.29
N GLU A 646 1.42 19.47 -22.45
CA GLU A 646 2.10 20.28 -23.47
C GLU A 646 1.64 19.91 -24.89
N ALA A 647 1.44 18.62 -25.17
CA ALA A 647 0.91 18.16 -26.45
C ALA A 647 -0.55 18.57 -26.67
N GLU A 648 -1.40 18.51 -25.63
CA GLU A 648 -2.79 18.95 -25.68
C GLU A 648 -2.91 20.46 -25.91
N ASP A 649 -2.08 21.25 -25.21
CA ASP A 649 -2.01 22.70 -25.35
C ASP A 649 -1.51 23.10 -26.76
N GLU A 650 -0.49 22.41 -27.30
CA GLU A 650 -0.05 22.63 -28.68
C GLU A 650 -1.14 22.33 -29.71
N ILE A 651 -1.92 21.26 -29.51
CA ILE A 651 -3.05 20.90 -30.37
C ILE A 651 -4.15 21.96 -30.26
N ALA A 652 -4.44 22.47 -29.06
CA ALA A 652 -5.42 23.51 -28.83
C ALA A 652 -5.01 24.84 -29.50
N MET A 653 -3.74 25.25 -29.36
CA MET A 653 -3.21 26.45 -30.03
C MET A 653 -3.25 26.33 -31.55
N ARG A 654 -2.96 25.16 -32.12
CA ARG A 654 -3.08 24.91 -33.57
C ARG A 654 -4.51 24.90 -34.09
N LYS A 655 -5.50 24.64 -33.24
CA LYS A 655 -6.93 24.73 -33.59
C LYS A 655 -7.48 26.15 -33.45
N ALA A 656 -6.86 26.97 -32.61
CA ALA A 656 -7.23 28.38 -32.38
C ALA A 656 -6.54 29.36 -33.35
N SER A 657 -5.45 28.93 -34.00
CA SER A 657 -4.72 29.64 -35.06
C SER A 657 -5.27 29.24 -36.42
#